data_AF-R7IZ81-F1
#
_entry.id   AF-R7IZ81-F1
#
_cell.length_a   1.000
_cell.length_b   1.000
_cell.length_c   1.000
_cell.angle_alpha   90.00
_cell.angle_beta   90.00
_cell.angle_gamma   90.00
#
_symmetry.space_group_name_H-M   'P 1'
#
loop_
_entity.id
_entity.type
_entity.pdbx_description
1 polymer ?
#
loop_
_entity_poly.entity_id
_entity_poly.type
_entity_poly.pdbx_seq_one_letter_code
_entity_poly.pdbx_strand_id
1 'polypeptide(L)'
;MKLTKYSRPVVSVLALLCATASASAWACGPFYPTIPTPDFFAASKVKSMSDYEHAENLRQWQALTSERIPLSDIDDVVYRTSAEEFTAWINSIDADATNAFYVYLRNTRDSEIADFLCIAKQIDAEWSKTRTPWYYPREKNYENEGGDFATLIERCKAYSGTRLKDRYAFQVVKALFASRSYDRCIQYCETAFADIPADNLFSRMSRRFVAGCWSRLGDVQRADSIFAELGDIWSIAAADPVEYMTERNPGAPQVMDYIRRNAFDSEFLKRIAPIAHRVLKDVRVKAKGDWNYLLAYEAGERGDNTAARTYMRRALHSRFSSDELRELARAYKMKLDGRIGDRSSLLADLKWMETKGDPVNADAYEWVRRVRNVIYSDWVPQLWRHHDYATAILLSGYADNLEPQARGLYNYVAVYRDCKLEPCESASMAEIRTDERYYNPRDYGCLSFQLMGSLTCRQLIAAYGKMQSRTSLYAFLRRKARTDRDYVYELIGTLALREENYARAIEYLSKVNNRYLRTTNIYKQGMLKNDPFQAFGASWTSVLSSSCDGDNQSEETAKLRFARWMQALQRQMRHGRSADDRGLARLAYAVGRYNSFEDDWFLTQYWRGGAVLLFSPASEFYYGDYETKDDKPYGFLYNHGEEDSKAAKTLYKREVAAAMAMLITDEARARAEYLLGNLRTIVRRYGDTAIAGQVRAHCDRWRQWL
;
A
#
# COMPACT_ATOMS: atom_id res chain seq x y z
N MET A 1 -48.92 -18.03 -33.43
CA MET A 1 -48.05 -17.92 -34.63
C MET A 1 -46.64 -17.58 -34.14
N LYS A 2 -45.69 -18.53 -34.24
CA LYS A 2 -44.20 -18.46 -34.06
C LYS A 2 -43.69 -17.78 -32.77
N LEU A 3 -43.11 -18.41 -31.74
CA LEU A 3 -42.25 -19.60 -31.59
C LEU A 3 -41.03 -19.60 -32.52
N THR A 4 -40.00 -18.83 -32.15
CA THR A 4 -38.61 -19.04 -32.58
C THR A 4 -37.75 -19.39 -31.37
N LYS A 5 -37.27 -20.62 -31.40
CA LYS A 5 -36.40 -21.32 -30.45
C LYS A 5 -35.05 -20.61 -30.33
N TYR A 6 -34.63 -20.25 -29.11
CA TYR A 6 -33.21 -20.15 -28.78
C TYR A 6 -32.70 -21.57 -28.47
N SER A 7 -32.13 -22.22 -29.48
CA SER A 7 -31.28 -23.39 -29.31
C SER A 7 -29.99 -22.93 -28.64
N ARG A 8 -29.79 -23.33 -27.37
CA ARG A 8 -28.47 -23.34 -26.74
C ARG A 8 -27.53 -24.21 -27.60
N PRO A 9 -26.41 -23.70 -28.12
CA PRO A 9 -25.32 -24.60 -28.43
C PRO A 9 -24.76 -25.08 -27.10
N VAL A 10 -24.87 -26.39 -26.87
CA VAL A 10 -24.05 -27.09 -25.89
C VAL A 10 -22.61 -26.90 -26.35
N VAL A 11 -21.97 -25.83 -25.89
CA VAL A 11 -20.52 -25.69 -25.95
C VAL A 11 -20.00 -26.69 -24.93
N SER A 12 -19.59 -27.85 -25.44
CA SER A 12 -18.93 -28.90 -24.69
C SER A 12 -17.91 -28.29 -23.73
N VAL A 13 -18.09 -28.58 -22.45
CA VAL A 13 -17.19 -28.29 -21.33
C VAL A 13 -15.76 -28.85 -21.56
N LEU A 14 -15.54 -29.63 -22.62
CA LEU A 14 -14.24 -30.07 -23.11
C LEU A 14 -13.45 -29.01 -23.92
N ALA A 15 -14.07 -27.96 -24.45
CA ALA A 15 -13.36 -26.88 -25.15
C ALA A 15 -12.79 -25.80 -24.21
N LEU A 16 -13.24 -25.74 -22.96
CA LEU A 16 -12.66 -24.88 -21.92
C LEU A 16 -11.46 -25.52 -21.20
N LEU A 17 -11.16 -26.79 -21.47
CA LEU A 17 -10.01 -27.51 -20.89
C LEU A 17 -8.79 -27.58 -21.83
N CYS A 18 -8.89 -27.08 -23.07
CA CYS A 18 -7.76 -27.03 -24.00
C CYS A 18 -7.18 -25.62 -24.22
N ALA A 19 -7.68 -24.60 -23.50
CA ALA A 19 -7.13 -23.24 -23.50
C ALA A 19 -6.34 -22.89 -22.21
N THR A 20 -6.02 -23.87 -21.36
CA THR A 20 -5.25 -23.69 -20.12
C THR A 20 -3.78 -24.15 -20.23
N ALA A 21 -3.30 -24.43 -21.44
CA ALA A 21 -1.90 -24.81 -21.68
C ALA A 21 -0.97 -23.62 -22.00
N SER A 22 -1.37 -22.38 -21.69
CA SER A 22 -0.38 -21.37 -21.34
C SER A 22 0.03 -21.64 -19.90
N ALA A 23 1.09 -22.42 -19.72
CA ALA A 23 1.74 -22.62 -18.43
C ALA A 23 2.25 -21.28 -17.88
N SER A 24 1.36 -20.51 -17.26
CA SER A 24 1.70 -19.37 -16.41
C SER A 24 2.27 -19.95 -15.11
N ALA A 25 3.57 -20.24 -15.12
CA ALA A 25 4.29 -20.90 -14.04
C ALA A 25 4.88 -19.88 -13.06
N TRP A 26 4.40 -19.91 -11.82
CA TRP A 26 4.75 -18.99 -10.74
C TRP A 26 5.88 -19.55 -9.87
N ALA A 27 7.14 -19.35 -10.25
CA ALA A 27 8.25 -19.75 -9.39
C ALA A 27 8.37 -18.90 -8.13
N CYS A 28 8.06 -17.61 -8.24
CA CYS A 28 8.29 -16.62 -7.18
C CYS A 28 7.06 -15.72 -6.88
N GLY A 29 5.88 -16.14 -7.35
CA GLY A 29 4.55 -15.60 -7.02
C GLY A 29 4.12 -14.32 -7.77
N PRO A 30 2.81 -14.00 -7.85
CA PRO A 30 2.33 -12.63 -8.00
C PRO A 30 2.20 -12.05 -6.61
N PHE A 31 2.90 -10.98 -6.32
CA PHE A 31 2.50 -10.16 -5.20
C PHE A 31 2.46 -8.73 -5.66
N TYR A 32 1.25 -8.16 -5.64
CA TYR A 32 0.92 -6.82 -6.08
C TYR A 32 1.85 -5.81 -5.41
N PRO A 33 2.77 -5.20 -6.16
CA PRO A 33 3.58 -4.13 -5.61
C PRO A 33 2.78 -2.85 -5.76
N THR A 34 1.71 -2.70 -4.98
CA THR A 34 0.94 -1.47 -5.01
C THR A 34 1.81 -0.40 -4.36
N ILE A 35 2.15 0.65 -5.11
CA ILE A 35 2.71 1.85 -4.49
C ILE A 35 1.58 2.41 -3.62
N PRO A 36 1.72 2.46 -2.28
CA PRO A 36 0.65 2.96 -1.44
C PRO A 36 0.31 4.39 -1.86
N THR A 37 -0.95 4.78 -1.82
CA THR A 37 -1.40 6.16 -2.09
C THR A 37 -1.92 6.82 -0.82
N PRO A 38 -1.03 7.13 0.16
CA PRO A 38 -1.43 7.72 1.42
C PRO A 38 -1.62 9.24 1.27
N ASP A 39 -2.47 9.78 2.12
CA ASP A 39 -2.69 11.21 2.17
C ASP A 39 -1.56 11.92 2.91
N PHE A 40 -1.01 12.97 2.32
CA PHE A 40 -0.02 13.81 3.00
C PHE A 40 -0.65 15.05 3.63
N PHE A 41 -1.78 15.54 3.12
CA PHE A 41 -2.43 16.77 3.60
C PHE A 41 -3.94 16.59 3.77
N ALA A 42 -4.60 16.07 2.73
CA ALA A 42 -6.02 15.78 2.74
C ALA A 42 -6.38 14.79 3.88
N ALA A 43 -7.61 14.89 4.38
CA ALA A 43 -8.10 14.02 5.43
C ALA A 43 -9.59 13.77 5.25
N SER A 44 -9.99 12.51 5.08
CA SER A 44 -11.39 12.11 4.97
C SER A 44 -12.17 12.32 6.27
N LYS A 45 -11.48 12.18 7.41
CA LYS A 45 -11.99 12.46 8.75
C LYS A 45 -11.20 13.61 9.36
N VAL A 46 -11.87 14.74 9.57
CA VAL A 46 -11.36 15.90 10.31
C VAL A 46 -12.26 16.17 11.50
N LYS A 47 -11.78 16.93 12.48
CA LYS A 47 -12.61 17.37 13.60
C LYS A 47 -13.74 18.24 13.08
N SER A 48 -14.97 17.86 13.40
CA SER A 48 -16.16 18.70 13.26
C SER A 48 -16.21 19.75 14.37
N MET A 49 -17.07 20.76 14.23
CA MET A 49 -17.29 21.74 15.30
C MET A 49 -17.71 21.08 16.61
N SER A 50 -18.54 20.03 16.53
CA SER A 50 -18.96 19.26 17.71
C SER A 50 -17.79 18.56 18.40
N ASP A 51 -16.77 18.09 17.67
CA ASP A 51 -15.60 17.44 18.26
C ASP A 51 -14.75 18.42 19.10
N TYR A 52 -14.65 19.67 18.65
CA TYR A 52 -13.98 20.73 19.39
C TYR A 52 -14.69 21.04 20.71
N GLU A 53 -16.01 21.22 20.66
CA GLU A 53 -16.84 21.50 21.83
C GLU A 53 -16.86 20.31 22.80
N HIS A 54 -16.95 19.10 22.27
CA HIS A 54 -16.93 17.86 23.03
C HIS A 54 -15.63 17.71 23.84
N ALA A 55 -14.48 17.85 23.18
CA ALA A 55 -13.18 17.74 23.84
C ALA A 55 -12.92 18.85 24.88
N GLU A 56 -13.48 20.04 24.69
CA GLU A 56 -13.43 21.11 25.68
C GLU A 56 -14.37 20.80 26.87
N ASN A 57 -15.59 20.35 26.62
CA ASN A 57 -16.55 20.02 27.68
C ASN A 57 -16.06 18.89 28.58
N LEU A 58 -15.43 17.84 28.01
CA LEU A 58 -14.84 16.75 28.79
C LEU A 58 -13.80 17.27 29.79
N ARG A 59 -12.93 18.20 29.34
CA ARG A 59 -11.92 18.84 30.21
C ARG A 59 -12.58 19.74 31.27
N GLN A 60 -13.65 20.45 30.93
CA GLN A 60 -14.38 21.24 31.91
C GLN A 60 -15.09 20.36 32.96
N TRP A 61 -15.66 19.22 32.56
CA TRP A 61 -16.21 18.23 33.50
C TRP A 61 -15.14 17.68 34.44
N GLN A 62 -13.97 17.35 33.89
CA GLN A 62 -12.84 16.88 34.68
C GLN A 62 -12.38 17.93 35.70
N ALA A 63 -12.25 19.19 35.27
CA ALA A 63 -11.90 20.31 36.16
C ALA A 63 -12.96 20.58 37.24
N LEU A 64 -14.25 20.39 36.91
CA LEU A 64 -15.37 20.57 37.83
C LEU A 64 -15.47 19.45 38.88
N THR A 65 -14.86 18.29 38.62
CA THR A 65 -14.96 17.09 39.45
C THR A 65 -13.61 16.66 40.03
N SER A 66 -12.75 16.04 39.23
CA SER A 66 -11.39 15.66 39.61
C SER A 66 -10.52 15.30 38.40
N GLU A 67 -9.26 15.80 38.38
CA GLU A 67 -8.23 15.43 37.40
C GLU A 67 -7.85 13.94 37.43
N ARG A 68 -8.21 13.21 38.50
CA ARG A 68 -7.95 11.77 38.62
C ARG A 68 -8.94 10.91 37.83
N ILE A 69 -10.05 11.49 37.37
CA ILE A 69 -11.06 10.78 36.59
C ILE A 69 -10.60 10.78 35.12
N PRO A 70 -10.44 9.62 34.46
CA PRO A 70 -10.11 9.58 33.04
C PRO A 70 -11.16 10.28 32.17
N LEU A 71 -10.74 10.99 31.13
CA LEU A 71 -11.67 11.64 30.20
C LEU A 71 -12.59 10.63 29.48
N SER A 72 -12.11 9.39 29.26
CA SER A 72 -12.92 8.29 28.72
C SER A 72 -14.10 7.94 29.63
N ASP A 73 -13.87 7.93 30.94
CA ASP A 73 -14.90 7.59 31.92
C ASP A 73 -15.97 8.69 31.98
N ILE A 74 -15.56 9.96 31.86
CA ILE A 74 -16.47 11.10 31.74
C ILE A 74 -17.24 11.02 30.41
N ASP A 75 -16.57 10.70 29.30
CA ASP A 75 -17.21 10.57 27.98
C ASP A 75 -18.32 9.53 27.99
N ASP A 76 -18.03 8.34 28.53
CA ASP A 76 -18.98 7.25 28.63
C ASP A 76 -20.24 7.66 29.43
N VAL A 77 -20.07 8.34 30.57
CA VAL A 77 -21.22 8.75 31.39
C VAL A 77 -21.94 9.96 30.80
N VAL A 78 -21.24 10.99 30.35
CA VAL A 78 -21.87 12.24 29.89
C VAL A 78 -22.56 12.05 28.54
N TYR A 79 -21.91 11.37 27.59
CA TYR A 79 -22.36 11.33 26.19
C TYR A 79 -22.90 9.97 25.73
N ARG A 80 -22.38 8.85 26.24
CA ARG A 80 -22.75 7.51 25.71
C ARG A 80 -23.85 6.82 26.49
N THR A 81 -23.91 7.01 27.81
CA THR A 81 -24.95 6.44 28.65
C THR A 81 -26.31 7.06 28.32
N SER A 82 -27.33 6.23 28.13
CA SER A 82 -28.71 6.67 27.86
C SER A 82 -29.36 7.34 29.08
N ALA A 83 -30.50 8.01 28.85
CA ALA A 83 -31.28 8.59 29.94
C ALA A 83 -31.83 7.52 30.89
N GLU A 84 -32.30 6.38 30.36
CA GLU A 84 -32.84 5.29 31.18
C GLU A 84 -31.75 4.64 32.04
N GLU A 85 -30.60 4.29 31.46
CA GLU A 85 -29.48 3.66 32.18
C GLU A 85 -28.95 4.56 33.30
N PHE A 86 -28.78 5.86 33.02
CA PHE A 86 -28.29 6.81 34.02
C PHE A 86 -29.29 6.99 35.18
N THR A 87 -30.59 7.06 34.87
CA THR A 87 -31.65 7.17 35.87
C THR A 87 -31.76 5.91 36.72
N ALA A 88 -31.64 4.73 36.10
CA ALA A 88 -31.61 3.45 36.81
C ALA A 88 -30.41 3.37 37.77
N TRP A 89 -29.24 3.87 37.35
CA TRP A 89 -28.06 3.93 38.18
C TRP A 89 -28.24 4.84 39.40
N ILE A 90 -28.77 6.06 39.23
CA ILE A 90 -29.02 6.99 40.35
C ILE A 90 -29.96 6.40 41.39
N ASN A 91 -30.97 5.65 40.95
CA ASN A 91 -31.97 5.06 41.84
C ASN A 91 -31.54 3.73 42.46
N SER A 92 -30.37 3.19 42.11
CA SER A 92 -29.87 1.92 42.62
C SER A 92 -29.02 2.10 43.88
N ILE A 93 -29.32 1.30 44.92
CA ILE A 93 -28.60 1.32 46.20
C ILE A 93 -27.27 0.54 46.14
N ASP A 94 -27.18 -0.46 45.26
CA ASP A 94 -26.06 -1.43 45.17
C ASP A 94 -25.38 -1.47 43.79
N ALA A 95 -25.41 -0.37 43.01
CA ALA A 95 -24.75 -0.36 41.72
C ALA A 95 -23.21 -0.41 41.86
N ASP A 96 -22.62 -1.55 41.48
CA ASP A 96 -21.19 -1.67 41.26
C ASP A 96 -20.77 -0.79 40.08
N ALA A 97 -20.01 0.26 40.37
CA ALA A 97 -19.46 1.17 39.37
C ALA A 97 -17.96 0.95 39.22
N THR A 98 -17.53 0.43 38.08
CA THR A 98 -16.11 0.34 37.69
C THR A 98 -15.59 1.64 37.09
N ASN A 99 -16.47 2.47 36.54
CA ASN A 99 -16.16 3.78 35.97
C ASN A 99 -15.94 4.83 37.08
N ALA A 100 -14.81 5.53 37.02
CA ALA A 100 -14.37 6.44 38.07
C ALA A 100 -15.27 7.67 38.25
N PHE A 101 -16.00 8.08 37.21
CA PHE A 101 -16.95 9.20 37.29
C PHE A 101 -18.21 8.81 38.07
N TYR A 102 -18.75 7.61 37.86
CA TYR A 102 -19.84 7.08 38.70
C TYR A 102 -19.41 6.92 40.16
N VAL A 103 -18.20 6.40 40.40
CA VAL A 103 -17.64 6.29 41.76
C VAL A 103 -17.52 7.66 42.42
N TYR A 104 -17.08 8.69 41.67
CA TYR A 104 -17.04 10.07 42.15
C TYR A 104 -18.42 10.53 42.60
N LEU A 105 -19.44 10.47 41.73
CA LEU A 105 -20.80 10.93 42.03
C LEU A 105 -21.39 10.24 43.27
N ARG A 106 -21.17 8.93 43.40
CA ARG A 106 -21.62 8.15 44.56
C ARG A 106 -20.93 8.58 45.86
N ASN A 107 -19.60 8.72 45.81
CA ASN A 107 -18.81 9.00 47.00
C ASN A 107 -18.96 10.45 47.49
N THR A 108 -19.11 11.41 46.57
CA THR A 108 -19.32 12.82 46.91
C THR A 108 -20.78 13.16 47.18
N ARG A 109 -21.73 12.31 46.73
CA ARG A 109 -23.18 12.57 46.75
C ARG A 109 -23.51 13.91 46.09
N ASP A 110 -22.84 14.22 44.97
CA ASP A 110 -23.02 15.46 44.21
C ASP A 110 -24.36 15.43 43.44
N SER A 111 -25.46 15.70 44.16
CA SER A 111 -26.81 15.69 43.62
C SER A 111 -27.00 16.75 42.54
N GLU A 112 -26.25 17.85 42.60
CA GLU A 112 -26.32 18.93 41.62
C GLU A 112 -25.88 18.46 40.22
N ILE A 113 -24.74 17.74 40.13
CA ILE A 113 -24.30 17.14 38.86
C ILE A 113 -25.26 16.03 38.42
N ALA A 114 -25.70 15.18 39.33
CA ALA A 114 -26.61 14.07 39.02
C ALA A 114 -27.94 14.58 38.42
N ASP A 115 -28.54 15.59 39.05
CA ASP A 115 -29.79 16.21 38.60
C ASP A 115 -29.63 16.89 37.24
N PHE A 116 -28.52 17.61 37.03
CA PHE A 116 -28.21 18.21 35.74
C PHE A 116 -28.09 17.15 34.64
N LEU A 117 -27.32 16.08 34.87
CA LEU A 117 -27.10 15.02 33.88
C LEU A 117 -28.41 14.28 33.55
N CYS A 118 -29.27 14.04 34.54
CA CYS A 118 -30.61 13.52 34.31
C CYS A 118 -31.40 14.40 33.33
N ILE A 119 -31.47 15.70 33.60
CA ILE A 119 -32.25 16.64 32.76
C ILE A 119 -31.64 16.75 31.36
N ALA A 120 -30.32 16.90 31.24
CA ALA A 120 -29.64 17.01 29.95
C ALA A 120 -29.87 15.77 29.08
N LYS A 121 -29.81 14.56 29.67
CA LYS A 121 -30.06 13.31 28.96
C LYS A 121 -31.53 13.16 28.54
N GLN A 122 -32.47 13.60 29.38
CA GLN A 122 -33.90 13.62 29.03
C GLN A 122 -34.17 14.54 27.83
N ILE A 123 -33.58 15.74 27.82
CA ILE A 123 -33.68 16.66 26.67
C ILE A 123 -33.11 16.02 25.39
N ASP A 124 -31.99 15.32 25.48
CA ASP A 124 -31.37 14.66 24.33
C ASP A 124 -32.19 13.48 23.81
N ALA A 125 -32.77 12.70 24.71
CA ALA A 125 -33.69 11.63 24.37
C ALA A 125 -34.95 12.15 23.67
N GLU A 126 -35.59 13.20 24.22
CA GLU A 126 -36.76 13.84 23.60
C GLU A 126 -36.44 14.44 22.24
N TRP A 127 -35.31 15.12 22.12
CA TRP A 127 -34.90 15.71 20.85
C TRP A 127 -34.61 14.63 19.79
N SER A 128 -33.98 13.51 20.18
CA SER A 128 -33.75 12.38 19.29
C SER A 128 -35.06 11.83 18.69
N LYS A 129 -36.12 11.71 19.49
CA LYS A 129 -37.45 11.25 19.03
C LYS A 129 -38.01 12.13 17.89
N THR A 130 -37.83 13.45 17.99
CA THR A 130 -38.31 14.40 16.97
C THR A 130 -37.50 14.42 15.68
N ARG A 131 -36.31 13.81 15.65
CA ARG A 131 -35.42 13.75 14.48
C ARG A 131 -35.55 12.45 13.68
N THR A 132 -36.42 11.53 14.09
CA THR A 132 -36.61 10.27 13.37
C THR A 132 -37.38 10.53 12.06
N PRO A 133 -37.02 9.87 10.93
CA PRO A 133 -37.76 9.98 9.67
C PRO A 133 -39.23 9.52 9.78
N TRP A 134 -39.55 8.78 10.84
CA TRP A 134 -40.87 8.24 11.16
C TRP A 134 -41.64 9.07 12.19
N TYR A 135 -41.10 10.23 12.58
CA TYR A 135 -41.77 11.16 13.47
C TYR A 135 -42.94 11.81 12.73
N TYR A 136 -44.15 11.32 12.98
CA TYR A 136 -45.38 11.98 12.57
C TYR A 136 -45.78 12.99 13.65
N PRO A 137 -45.84 14.29 13.33
CA PRO A 137 -46.50 15.26 14.20
C PRO A 137 -47.94 14.78 14.44
N ARG A 138 -48.35 14.64 15.70
CA ARG A 138 -49.79 14.43 15.98
C ARG A 138 -50.57 15.63 15.45
N GLU A 139 -51.78 15.38 14.97
CA GLU A 139 -52.61 16.32 14.21
C GLU A 139 -52.64 17.76 14.75
N LYS A 140 -52.69 18.70 13.80
CA LYS A 140 -52.58 20.18 13.81
C LYS A 140 -53.36 21.00 14.85
N ASN A 141 -54.00 20.40 15.85
CA ASN A 141 -54.96 21.05 16.75
C ASN A 141 -54.56 21.09 18.24
N TYR A 142 -53.28 20.85 18.58
CA TYR A 142 -52.77 21.10 19.93
C TYR A 142 -51.70 22.19 19.89
N GLU A 143 -51.92 23.32 20.57
CA GLU A 143 -50.94 24.40 20.74
C GLU A 143 -49.65 23.99 21.50
N ASN A 144 -49.54 22.71 21.88
CA ASN A 144 -48.39 22.08 22.53
C ASN A 144 -47.74 21.02 21.61
N GLU A 145 -47.29 21.41 20.42
CA GLU A 145 -46.57 20.52 19.48
C GLU A 145 -45.10 20.24 19.90
N GLY A 146 -44.62 20.78 21.01
CA GLY A 146 -43.41 20.30 21.67
C GLY A 146 -43.76 19.11 22.56
N GLY A 147 -42.99 18.02 22.50
CA GLY A 147 -43.00 17.00 23.57
C GLY A 147 -42.67 17.62 24.95
N ASP A 148 -42.29 16.82 25.93
CA ASP A 148 -42.03 17.21 27.34
C ASP A 148 -40.98 18.35 27.57
N PHE A 149 -40.53 19.04 26.52
CA PHE A 149 -39.66 20.22 26.58
C PHE A 149 -40.20 21.34 27.46
N ALA A 150 -41.51 21.61 27.51
CA ALA A 150 -42.03 22.67 28.38
C ALA A 150 -41.72 22.39 29.86
N THR A 151 -41.99 21.17 30.32
CA THR A 151 -41.67 20.72 31.68
C THR A 151 -40.16 20.75 31.93
N LEU A 152 -39.36 20.26 30.98
CA LEU A 152 -37.91 20.23 31.10
C LEU A 152 -37.30 21.65 31.12
N ILE A 153 -37.85 22.59 30.33
CA ILE A 153 -37.45 23.99 30.32
C ILE A 153 -37.72 24.62 31.69
N GLU A 154 -38.91 24.43 32.26
CA GLU A 154 -39.24 24.97 33.58
C GLU A 154 -38.38 24.35 34.68
N ARG A 155 -38.07 23.05 34.61
CA ARG A 155 -37.11 22.40 35.51
C ARG A 155 -35.70 23.00 35.40
N CYS A 156 -35.24 23.31 34.20
CA CYS A 156 -33.94 23.97 34.02
C CYS A 156 -33.96 25.42 34.56
N LYS A 157 -35.02 26.18 34.32
CA LYS A 157 -35.16 27.57 34.82
C LYS A 157 -35.30 27.65 36.33
N ALA A 158 -35.84 26.60 36.97
CA ALA A 158 -35.97 26.52 38.41
C ALA A 158 -34.61 26.35 39.13
N TYR A 159 -33.54 26.00 38.41
CA TYR A 159 -32.21 25.92 38.99
C TYR A 159 -31.71 27.31 39.40
N SER A 160 -31.48 27.50 40.69
CA SER A 160 -31.04 28.77 41.30
C SER A 160 -29.56 28.77 41.70
N GLY A 161 -28.84 27.67 41.47
CA GLY A 161 -27.41 27.56 41.77
C GLY A 161 -26.52 28.35 40.80
N THR A 162 -25.25 28.52 41.16
CA THR A 162 -24.27 29.25 40.34
C THR A 162 -23.27 28.33 39.64
N ARG A 163 -23.00 27.13 40.18
CA ARG A 163 -21.95 26.23 39.71
C ARG A 163 -22.21 25.67 38.30
N LEU A 164 -23.46 25.35 37.98
CA LEU A 164 -23.88 24.79 36.68
C LEU A 164 -24.81 25.74 35.90
N LYS A 165 -24.85 27.03 36.26
CA LYS A 165 -25.79 28.02 35.70
C LYS A 165 -25.71 28.08 34.17
N ASP A 166 -24.50 28.11 33.63
CA ASP A 166 -24.25 28.14 32.19
C ASP A 166 -24.74 26.87 31.47
N ARG A 167 -24.53 25.70 32.08
CA ARG A 167 -24.96 24.40 31.58
C ARG A 167 -26.49 24.28 31.57
N TYR A 168 -27.17 24.68 32.65
CA TYR A 168 -28.63 24.71 32.70
C TYR A 168 -29.21 25.71 31.69
N ALA A 169 -28.64 26.90 31.56
CA ALA A 169 -29.05 27.87 30.56
C ALA A 169 -28.91 27.31 29.14
N PHE A 170 -27.82 26.62 28.83
CA PHE A 170 -27.62 25.95 27.55
C PHE A 170 -28.69 24.88 27.25
N GLN A 171 -29.10 24.11 28.26
CA GLN A 171 -30.17 23.12 28.08
C GLN A 171 -31.52 23.77 27.71
N VAL A 172 -31.84 24.93 28.30
CA VAL A 172 -33.04 25.69 27.91
C VAL A 172 -32.95 26.16 26.45
N VAL A 173 -31.80 26.71 26.04
CA VAL A 173 -31.55 27.12 24.64
C VAL A 173 -31.74 25.92 23.69
N LYS A 174 -31.16 24.77 24.02
CA LYS A 174 -31.26 23.53 23.25
C LYS A 174 -32.73 23.06 23.12
N ALA A 175 -33.49 23.07 24.21
CA ALA A 175 -34.89 22.68 24.23
C ALA A 175 -35.81 23.66 23.47
N LEU A 176 -35.56 24.98 23.58
CA LEU A 176 -36.29 26.00 22.82
C LEU A 176 -36.02 25.89 21.32
N PHE A 177 -34.77 25.62 20.94
CA PHE A 177 -34.42 25.35 19.56
C PHE A 177 -35.05 24.07 19.02
N ALA A 178 -35.00 22.98 19.80
CA ALA A 178 -35.59 21.69 19.45
C ALA A 178 -37.12 21.78 19.25
N SER A 179 -37.80 22.55 20.11
CA SER A 179 -39.23 22.85 20.02
C SER A 179 -39.60 23.89 18.95
N ARG A 180 -38.64 24.30 18.10
CA ARG A 180 -38.82 25.28 17.01
C ARG A 180 -39.29 26.66 17.47
N SER A 181 -39.13 26.98 18.75
CA SER A 181 -39.48 28.27 19.35
C SER A 181 -38.35 29.27 19.15
N TYR A 182 -38.05 29.63 17.90
CA TYR A 182 -36.83 30.37 17.53
C TYR A 182 -36.73 31.76 18.18
N ASP A 183 -37.80 32.56 18.17
CA ASP A 183 -37.80 33.90 18.79
C ASP A 183 -37.55 33.84 20.30
N ARG A 184 -38.21 32.90 20.98
CA ARG A 184 -38.01 32.65 22.42
C ARG A 184 -36.60 32.15 22.72
N CYS A 185 -36.04 31.32 21.85
CA CYS A 185 -34.67 30.84 21.96
C CYS A 185 -33.65 31.99 21.90
N ILE A 186 -33.83 32.91 20.94
CA ILE A 186 -32.99 34.11 20.79
C ILE A 186 -33.07 34.98 22.05
N GLN A 187 -34.29 35.36 22.44
CA GLN A 187 -34.52 36.23 23.61
C GLN A 187 -33.99 35.62 24.91
N TYR A 188 -34.20 34.32 25.11
CA TYR A 188 -33.69 33.62 26.29
C TYR A 188 -32.16 33.58 26.30
N CYS A 189 -31.52 33.30 25.16
CA CYS A 189 -30.06 33.26 25.09
C CYS A 189 -29.44 34.62 25.43
N GLU A 190 -29.99 35.71 24.89
CA GLU A 190 -29.51 37.08 25.16
C GLU A 190 -29.61 37.44 26.64
N THR A 191 -30.68 37.02 27.31
CA THR A 191 -30.90 37.31 28.74
C THR A 191 -30.11 36.39 29.67
N ALA A 192 -30.11 35.08 29.42
CA ALA A 192 -29.49 34.09 30.30
C ALA A 192 -27.95 34.13 30.29
N PHE A 193 -27.35 34.53 29.15
CA PHE A 193 -25.90 34.62 28.99
C PHE A 193 -25.36 36.06 29.09
N ALA A 194 -26.17 37.05 29.45
CA ALA A 194 -25.75 38.45 29.56
C ALA A 194 -24.56 38.64 30.52
N ASP A 195 -24.57 37.93 31.66
CA ASP A 195 -23.52 38.00 32.68
C ASP A 195 -22.48 36.86 32.56
N ILE A 196 -22.56 36.02 31.51
CA ILE A 196 -21.65 34.90 31.29
C ILE A 196 -20.61 35.31 30.24
N PRO A 197 -19.29 35.13 30.50
CA PRO A 197 -18.26 35.48 29.55
C PRO A 197 -18.48 34.88 28.15
N ALA A 198 -18.21 35.67 27.10
CA ALA A 198 -18.44 35.24 25.72
C ALA A 198 -17.53 34.07 25.27
N ASP A 199 -16.39 33.87 25.93
CA ASP A 199 -15.47 32.77 25.70
C ASP A 199 -15.87 31.47 26.42
N ASN A 200 -16.83 31.53 27.35
CA ASN A 200 -17.42 30.34 27.98
C ASN A 200 -17.99 29.39 26.90
N LEU A 201 -17.71 28.09 27.06
CA LEU A 201 -18.12 27.05 26.10
C LEU A 201 -19.63 27.05 25.84
N PHE A 202 -20.45 27.06 26.90
CA PHE A 202 -21.91 26.99 26.79
C PHE A 202 -22.51 28.28 26.23
N SER A 203 -21.86 29.43 26.46
CA SER A 203 -22.19 30.69 25.78
C SER A 203 -21.95 30.56 24.28
N ARG A 204 -20.76 30.08 23.85
CA ARG A 204 -20.44 29.85 22.43
C ARG A 204 -21.40 28.84 21.78
N MET A 205 -21.66 27.71 22.43
CA MET A 205 -22.60 26.70 21.94
C MET A 205 -24.02 27.26 21.80
N SER A 206 -24.49 28.03 22.78
CA SER A 206 -25.82 28.67 22.73
C SER A 206 -25.93 29.68 21.59
N ARG A 207 -24.88 30.48 21.35
CA ARG A 207 -24.84 31.42 20.21
C ARG A 207 -24.90 30.71 18.86
N ARG A 208 -24.39 29.48 18.72
CA ARG A 208 -24.59 28.68 17.49
C ARG A 208 -26.05 28.30 17.27
N PHE A 209 -26.77 27.97 18.33
CA PHE A 209 -28.22 27.73 18.25
C PHE A 209 -28.97 29.00 17.84
N VAL A 210 -28.58 30.16 18.38
CA VAL A 210 -29.10 31.48 17.97
C VAL A 210 -28.83 31.76 16.49
N ALA A 211 -27.62 31.50 16.00
CA ALA A 211 -27.31 31.61 14.57
C ALA A 211 -28.19 30.67 13.72
N GLY A 212 -28.42 29.44 14.20
CA GLY A 212 -29.36 28.50 13.58
C GLY A 212 -30.81 29.01 13.57
N CYS A 213 -31.26 29.71 14.63
CA CYS A 213 -32.56 30.37 14.66
C CYS A 213 -32.64 31.44 13.56
N TRP A 214 -31.66 32.34 13.48
CA TRP A 214 -31.62 33.40 12.46
C TRP A 214 -31.65 32.84 11.03
N SER A 215 -30.88 31.77 10.78
CA SER A 215 -30.89 31.07 9.50
C SER A 215 -32.29 30.55 9.14
N ARG A 216 -33.00 29.92 10.09
CA ARG A 216 -34.36 29.40 9.88
C ARG A 216 -35.43 30.49 9.77
N LEU A 217 -35.18 31.67 10.34
CA LEU A 217 -36.00 32.86 10.19
C LEU A 217 -35.68 33.65 8.91
N GLY A 218 -34.68 33.22 8.12
CA GLY A 218 -34.32 33.81 6.84
C GLY A 218 -33.23 34.89 6.89
N ASP A 219 -32.74 35.27 8.07
CA ASP A 219 -31.61 36.21 8.21
C ASP A 219 -30.27 35.46 8.15
N VAL A 220 -29.94 35.00 6.95
CA VAL A 220 -28.72 34.22 6.67
C VAL A 220 -27.45 35.03 6.92
N GLN A 221 -27.46 36.34 6.64
CA GLN A 221 -26.27 37.19 6.83
C GLN A 221 -25.89 37.30 8.31
N ARG A 222 -26.89 37.51 9.19
CA ARG A 222 -26.67 37.53 10.64
C ARG A 222 -26.22 36.18 11.15
N ALA A 223 -26.83 35.09 10.66
CA ALA A 223 -26.42 33.74 10.99
C ALA A 223 -24.95 33.48 10.63
N ASP A 224 -24.55 33.76 9.39
CA ASP A 224 -23.18 33.56 8.90
C ASP A 224 -22.16 34.39 9.68
N SER A 225 -22.50 35.64 10.06
CA SER A 225 -21.63 36.46 10.90
C SER A 225 -21.36 35.81 12.26
N ILE A 226 -22.40 35.26 12.91
CA ILE A 226 -22.25 34.59 14.20
C ILE A 226 -21.48 33.27 14.04
N PHE A 227 -21.78 32.47 13.02
CA PHE A 227 -21.04 31.23 12.74
C PHE A 227 -19.55 31.50 12.50
N ALA A 228 -19.21 32.55 11.73
CA ALA A 228 -17.83 32.91 11.46
C ALA A 228 -17.07 33.38 12.72
N GLU A 229 -17.72 34.16 13.58
CA GLU A 229 -17.12 34.54 14.87
C GLU A 229 -16.79 33.30 15.72
N LEU A 230 -17.67 32.30 15.71
CA LEU A 230 -17.56 31.10 16.55
C LEU A 230 -16.66 30.00 15.98
N GLY A 231 -16.17 30.12 14.74
CA GLY A 231 -15.36 29.07 14.12
C GLY A 231 -16.13 28.06 13.26
N ASP A 232 -17.46 28.19 13.14
CA ASP A 232 -18.32 27.16 12.55
C ASP A 232 -18.48 27.32 11.03
N ILE A 233 -17.37 27.10 10.31
CA ILE A 233 -17.32 27.22 8.85
C ILE A 233 -18.30 26.29 8.11
N TRP A 234 -18.68 25.16 8.71
CA TRP A 234 -19.61 24.20 8.09
C TRP A 234 -21.05 24.71 8.02
N SER A 235 -21.39 25.72 8.83
CA SER A 235 -22.74 26.28 8.90
C SER A 235 -22.87 27.61 8.14
N ILE A 236 -21.79 28.09 7.51
CA ILE A 236 -21.78 29.30 6.69
C ILE A 236 -22.41 29.00 5.32
N ALA A 237 -23.41 29.79 4.93
CA ALA A 237 -24.12 29.66 3.65
C ALA A 237 -23.50 30.49 2.51
N ALA A 238 -22.55 31.39 2.81
CA ALA A 238 -21.81 32.16 1.82
C ALA A 238 -21.21 31.27 0.70
N ALA A 239 -21.13 31.82 -0.52
CA ALA A 239 -20.66 31.08 -1.70
C ALA A 239 -19.20 30.60 -1.58
N ASP A 240 -18.35 31.36 -0.89
CA ASP A 240 -17.00 30.94 -0.51
C ASP A 240 -16.85 31.01 1.03
N PRO A 241 -17.14 29.90 1.73
CA PRO A 241 -17.03 29.86 3.19
C PRO A 241 -15.60 30.10 3.69
N VAL A 242 -14.57 29.72 2.93
CA VAL A 242 -13.17 29.90 3.35
C VAL A 242 -12.78 31.36 3.28
N GLU A 243 -13.12 32.06 2.19
CA GLU A 243 -12.90 33.50 2.07
C GLU A 243 -13.67 34.26 3.17
N TYR A 244 -14.97 33.99 3.32
CA TYR A 244 -15.82 34.64 4.32
C TYR A 244 -15.27 34.48 5.74
N MET A 245 -14.81 33.26 6.07
CA MET A 245 -14.27 32.92 7.37
C MET A 245 -12.90 33.55 7.61
N THR A 246 -12.02 33.57 6.61
CA THR A 246 -10.67 34.14 6.75
C THR A 246 -10.64 35.67 6.86
N GLU A 247 -11.66 36.37 6.35
CA GLU A 247 -11.80 37.81 6.59
C GLU A 247 -12.11 38.12 8.06
N ARG A 248 -13.01 37.32 8.66
CA ARG A 248 -13.59 37.58 9.99
C ARG A 248 -12.81 36.92 11.11
N ASN A 249 -12.49 35.65 10.96
CA ASN A 249 -11.80 34.83 11.96
C ASN A 249 -10.75 33.90 11.33
N PRO A 250 -9.66 34.46 10.77
CA PRO A 250 -8.62 33.66 10.10
C PRO A 250 -7.78 32.80 11.06
N GLY A 251 -7.91 33.00 12.37
CA GLY A 251 -7.20 32.24 13.40
C GLY A 251 -7.91 30.94 13.80
N ALA A 252 -9.14 30.72 13.34
CA ALA A 252 -9.93 29.54 13.71
C ALA A 252 -9.32 28.25 13.12
N PRO A 253 -8.95 27.26 13.96
CA PRO A 253 -8.37 26.01 13.47
C PRO A 253 -9.30 25.21 12.56
N GLN A 254 -10.62 25.38 12.72
CA GLN A 254 -11.67 24.76 11.90
C GLN A 254 -11.54 25.07 10.40
N VAL A 255 -10.97 26.23 10.05
CA VAL A 255 -10.73 26.60 8.65
C VAL A 255 -9.79 25.59 7.98
N MET A 256 -8.70 25.22 8.65
CA MET A 256 -7.74 24.29 8.08
C MET A 256 -8.31 22.88 7.98
N ASP A 257 -9.10 22.44 8.97
CA ASP A 257 -9.80 21.16 8.91
C ASP A 257 -10.82 21.10 7.76
N TYR A 258 -11.58 22.17 7.54
CA TYR A 258 -12.49 22.29 6.40
C TYR A 258 -11.72 22.20 5.08
N ILE A 259 -10.60 22.90 4.96
CA ILE A 259 -9.77 22.86 3.75
C ILE A 259 -9.22 21.45 3.52
N ARG A 260 -8.67 20.78 4.54
CA ARG A 260 -8.13 19.42 4.43
C ARG A 260 -9.18 18.40 4.01
N ARG A 261 -10.42 18.54 4.48
CA ARG A 261 -11.55 17.67 4.08
C ARG A 261 -11.88 17.78 2.59
N ASN A 262 -11.69 18.97 2.01
CA ASN A 262 -11.99 19.25 0.61
C ASN A 262 -10.74 19.21 -0.30
N ALA A 263 -9.56 18.95 0.27
CA ALA A 263 -8.28 19.00 -0.44
C ALA A 263 -8.06 17.90 -1.48
N PHE A 264 -8.95 16.90 -1.54
CA PHE A 264 -8.96 15.92 -2.63
C PHE A 264 -9.33 16.54 -3.99
N ASP A 265 -10.02 17.69 -3.98
CA ASP A 265 -10.28 18.48 -5.18
C ASP A 265 -9.12 19.46 -5.44
N SER A 266 -8.36 19.18 -6.50
CA SER A 266 -7.23 20.03 -6.91
C SER A 266 -7.65 21.43 -7.37
N GLU A 267 -8.86 21.61 -7.93
CA GLU A 267 -9.36 22.92 -8.34
C GLU A 267 -9.76 23.74 -7.11
N PHE A 268 -10.33 23.10 -6.09
CA PHE A 268 -10.55 23.72 -4.78
C PHE A 268 -9.23 24.24 -4.20
N LEU A 269 -8.17 23.42 -4.12
CA LEU A 269 -6.88 23.87 -3.58
C LEU A 269 -6.28 25.05 -4.36
N LYS A 270 -6.35 25.04 -5.70
CA LYS A 270 -5.89 26.15 -6.53
C LYS A 270 -6.62 27.45 -6.20
N ARG A 271 -7.94 27.39 -5.98
CA ARG A 271 -8.74 28.56 -5.56
C ARG A 271 -8.36 29.06 -4.16
N ILE A 272 -7.97 28.17 -3.24
CA ILE A 272 -7.58 28.57 -1.88
C ILE A 272 -6.17 29.20 -1.84
N ALA A 273 -5.28 28.91 -2.79
CA ALA A 273 -3.90 29.43 -2.75
C ALA A 273 -3.80 30.98 -2.69
N PRO A 274 -4.55 31.78 -3.47
CA PRO A 274 -4.59 33.23 -3.31
C PRO A 274 -5.06 33.69 -1.93
N ILE A 275 -6.04 33.01 -1.34
CA ILE A 275 -6.55 33.29 0.01
C ILE A 275 -5.43 33.05 1.03
N ALA A 276 -4.74 31.90 0.93
CA ALA A 276 -3.62 31.56 1.82
C ALA A 276 -2.49 32.61 1.79
N HIS A 277 -2.18 33.19 0.62
CA HIS A 277 -1.22 34.29 0.52
C HIS A 277 -1.64 35.56 1.26
N ARG A 278 -2.93 35.90 1.28
CA ARG A 278 -3.46 37.03 2.05
C ARG A 278 -3.44 36.72 3.55
N VAL A 279 -3.90 35.54 3.93
CA VAL A 279 -3.96 35.06 5.32
C VAL A 279 -2.58 35.05 5.97
N LEU A 280 -1.53 34.68 5.25
CA LEU A 280 -0.15 34.69 5.78
C LEU A 280 0.35 36.09 6.18
N LYS A 281 -0.23 37.16 5.63
CA LYS A 281 0.07 38.56 5.98
C LYS A 281 -0.73 39.04 7.19
N ASP A 282 -1.78 38.33 7.58
CA ASP A 282 -2.62 38.69 8.72
C ASP A 282 -1.91 38.37 10.05
N VAL A 283 -1.92 39.34 10.97
CA VAL A 283 -1.29 39.26 12.30
C VAL A 283 -2.08 38.39 13.29
N ARG A 284 -3.39 38.19 13.03
CA ARG A 284 -4.29 37.32 13.81
C ARG A 284 -3.94 35.85 13.63
N VAL A 285 -3.32 35.48 12.50
CA VAL A 285 -2.92 34.11 12.18
C VAL A 285 -1.62 33.76 12.87
N LYS A 286 -1.70 32.94 13.92
CA LYS A 286 -0.53 32.44 14.65
C LYS A 286 0.03 31.15 14.06
N ALA A 287 -0.83 30.27 13.56
CA ALA A 287 -0.46 28.99 12.96
C ALA A 287 -0.02 29.12 11.49
N LYS A 288 1.02 29.92 11.22
CA LYS A 288 1.51 30.15 9.85
C LYS A 288 2.12 28.91 9.19
N GLY A 289 2.47 27.89 9.98
CA GLY A 289 2.97 26.60 9.50
C GLY A 289 1.96 25.91 8.58
N ASP A 290 0.71 25.84 9.00
CA ASP A 290 -0.36 25.15 8.28
C ASP A 290 -0.61 25.75 6.89
N TRP A 291 -0.69 27.09 6.81
CA TRP A 291 -0.93 27.80 5.55
C TRP A 291 0.25 27.71 4.59
N ASN A 292 1.49 27.78 5.09
CA ASN A 292 2.66 27.52 4.24
C ASN A 292 2.69 26.04 3.81
N TYR A 293 2.25 25.11 4.65
CA TYR A 293 2.17 23.71 4.27
C TYR A 293 1.15 23.48 3.15
N LEU A 294 -0.04 24.08 3.25
CA LEU A 294 -1.03 24.08 2.18
C LEU A 294 -0.46 24.57 0.84
N LEU A 295 0.25 25.70 0.84
CA LEU A 295 0.88 26.24 -0.37
C LEU A 295 1.99 25.33 -0.89
N ALA A 296 2.74 24.68 0.00
CA ALA A 296 3.76 23.70 -0.39
C ALA A 296 3.13 22.47 -1.04
N TYR A 297 2.01 22.00 -0.49
CA TYR A 297 1.27 20.85 -0.99
C TYR A 297 0.66 21.13 -2.37
N GLU A 298 -0.08 22.23 -2.55
CA GLU A 298 -0.64 22.61 -3.86
C GLU A 298 0.45 22.73 -4.93
N ALA A 299 1.51 23.49 -4.65
CA ALA A 299 2.60 23.70 -5.61
C ALA A 299 3.28 22.38 -5.97
N GLY A 300 3.48 21.50 -4.98
CA GLY A 300 4.10 20.20 -5.15
C GLY A 300 3.24 19.25 -5.99
N GLU A 301 1.93 19.21 -5.78
CA GLU A 301 1.03 18.37 -6.58
C GLU A 301 0.86 18.89 -8.02
N ARG A 302 1.07 20.19 -8.26
CA ARG A 302 1.18 20.77 -9.61
C ARG A 302 2.54 20.53 -10.29
N GLY A 303 3.52 19.97 -9.57
CA GLY A 303 4.88 19.70 -10.08
C GLY A 303 5.88 20.86 -9.93
N ASP A 304 5.51 21.96 -9.28
CA ASP A 304 6.38 23.10 -8.99
C ASP A 304 7.20 22.85 -7.72
N ASN A 305 8.21 21.98 -7.84
CA ASN A 305 9.05 21.56 -6.72
C ASN A 305 9.85 22.72 -6.10
N THR A 306 10.15 23.77 -6.86
CA THR A 306 10.91 24.93 -6.36
C THR A 306 10.08 25.78 -5.42
N ALA A 307 8.85 26.14 -5.83
CA ALA A 307 7.92 26.85 -4.97
C ALA A 307 7.54 26.00 -3.75
N ALA A 308 7.23 24.71 -3.98
CA ALA A 308 6.84 23.77 -2.93
C ALA A 308 7.89 23.69 -1.81
N ARG A 309 9.17 23.54 -2.15
CA ARG A 309 10.26 23.49 -1.16
C ARG A 309 10.45 24.83 -0.43
N THR A 310 10.23 25.95 -1.11
CA THR A 310 10.32 27.27 -0.50
C THR A 310 9.23 27.45 0.57
N TYR A 311 7.99 27.13 0.25
CA TYR A 311 6.89 27.16 1.22
C TYR A 311 7.08 26.12 2.33
N MET A 312 7.53 24.92 2.00
CA MET A 312 7.79 23.88 2.99
C MET A 312 8.84 24.30 4.02
N ARG A 313 9.92 24.95 3.57
CA ARG A 313 10.93 25.50 4.48
C ARG A 313 10.33 26.55 5.40
N ARG A 314 9.47 27.44 4.89
CA ARG A 314 8.75 28.44 5.72
C ARG A 314 7.77 27.77 6.70
N ALA A 315 7.09 26.71 6.27
CA ALA A 315 6.15 25.96 7.08
C ALA A 315 6.85 25.37 8.32
N LEU A 316 7.94 24.62 8.11
CA LEU A 316 8.69 23.94 9.18
C LEU A 316 9.41 24.90 10.15
N HIS A 317 9.64 26.17 9.77
CA HIS A 317 10.15 27.21 10.67
C HIS A 317 9.05 28.04 11.35
N SER A 318 7.78 27.75 11.06
CA SER A 318 6.63 28.45 11.61
C SER A 318 5.88 27.58 12.63
N ARG A 319 5.06 28.21 13.46
CA ARG A 319 4.17 27.51 14.38
C ARG A 319 3.04 26.81 13.61
N PHE A 320 2.79 25.54 13.90
CA PHE A 320 1.64 24.77 13.42
C PHE A 320 0.49 24.80 14.45
N SER A 321 -0.73 24.53 14.00
CA SER A 321 -1.87 24.36 14.91
C SER A 321 -1.84 23.01 15.66
N SER A 322 -1.21 21.98 15.08
CA SER A 322 -1.08 20.66 15.67
C SER A 322 0.25 19.99 15.33
N ASP A 323 0.66 19.04 16.18
CA ASP A 323 1.82 18.19 15.91
C ASP A 323 1.60 17.28 14.71
N GLU A 324 0.37 16.77 14.52
CA GLU A 324 -0.01 15.95 13.38
C GLU A 324 0.29 16.66 12.04
N LEU A 325 -0.13 17.91 11.89
CA LEU A 325 0.12 18.68 10.66
C LEU A 325 1.59 18.95 10.43
N ARG A 326 2.36 19.23 11.50
CA ARG A 326 3.81 19.41 11.41
C ARG A 326 4.51 18.13 10.95
N GLU A 327 4.06 16.98 11.44
CA GLU A 327 4.61 15.68 11.07
C GLU A 327 4.26 15.29 9.64
N LEU A 328 3.03 15.54 9.21
CA LEU A 328 2.60 15.40 7.82
C LEU A 328 3.42 16.30 6.89
N ALA A 329 3.65 17.55 7.27
CA ALA A 329 4.52 18.47 6.53
C ALA A 329 5.96 17.92 6.40
N ARG A 330 6.51 17.35 7.48
CA ARG A 330 7.82 16.71 7.44
C ARG A 330 7.85 15.51 6.50
N ALA A 331 6.82 14.68 6.48
CA ALA A 331 6.73 13.56 5.53
C ALA A 331 6.61 14.03 4.08
N TYR A 332 5.82 15.06 3.81
CA TYR A 332 5.72 15.64 2.47
C TYR A 332 7.01 16.33 2.04
N LYS A 333 7.76 16.93 2.97
CA LYS A 333 9.12 17.43 2.71
C LYS A 333 10.04 16.31 2.20
N MET A 334 9.99 15.11 2.80
CA MET A 334 10.77 13.96 2.31
C MET A 334 10.40 13.58 0.88
N LYS A 335 9.11 13.69 0.52
CA LYS A 335 8.60 13.49 -0.84
C LYS A 335 9.24 14.47 -1.82
N LEU A 336 9.21 15.77 -1.48
CA LEU A 336 9.80 16.83 -2.29
C LEU A 336 11.31 16.65 -2.48
N ASP A 337 12.03 16.21 -1.45
CA ASP A 337 13.46 15.92 -1.55
C ASP A 337 13.75 14.72 -2.45
N GLY A 338 12.92 13.68 -2.38
CA GLY A 338 13.02 12.52 -3.27
C GLY A 338 12.87 12.89 -4.75
N ARG A 339 11.91 13.78 -5.07
CA ARG A 339 11.67 14.25 -6.45
C ARG A 339 12.88 14.95 -7.09
N ILE A 340 13.70 15.62 -6.28
CA ILE A 340 14.89 16.34 -6.76
C ILE A 340 16.21 15.63 -6.43
N GLY A 341 16.18 14.52 -5.69
CA GLY A 341 17.35 13.77 -5.27
C GLY A 341 18.17 14.43 -4.14
N ASP A 342 17.59 15.28 -3.30
CA ASP A 342 18.29 15.94 -2.18
C ASP A 342 18.43 15.00 -0.98
N ARG A 343 19.60 14.39 -0.84
CA ARG A 343 19.87 13.36 0.18
C ARG A 343 20.32 13.91 1.53
N SER A 344 20.42 15.23 1.68
CA SER A 344 21.04 15.87 2.84
C SER A 344 20.45 15.42 4.19
N SER A 345 19.15 15.15 4.24
CA SER A 345 18.45 14.69 5.45
C SER A 345 17.96 13.25 5.41
N LEU A 346 18.20 12.51 4.31
CA LEU A 346 17.54 11.21 4.06
C LEU A 346 17.70 10.24 5.25
N LEU A 347 18.91 10.12 5.80
CA LEU A 347 19.13 9.26 6.96
C LEU A 347 18.37 9.72 8.21
N ALA A 348 18.35 11.03 8.48
CA ALA A 348 17.65 11.58 9.64
C ALA A 348 16.14 11.41 9.52
N ASP A 349 15.61 11.55 8.30
CA ASP A 349 14.20 11.40 7.99
C ASP A 349 13.74 9.94 8.04
N LEU A 350 14.56 8.99 7.55
CA LEU A 350 14.29 7.56 7.71
C LEU A 350 14.30 7.13 9.18
N LYS A 351 15.26 7.62 9.99
CA LYS A 351 15.30 7.37 11.44
C LYS A 351 14.04 7.86 12.14
N TRP A 352 13.59 9.06 11.82
CA TRP A 352 12.35 9.62 12.36
C TRP A 352 11.12 8.81 11.92
N MET A 353 11.07 8.37 10.67
CA MET A 353 9.97 7.54 10.19
C MET A 353 9.89 6.18 10.88
N GLU A 354 11.03 5.56 11.29
CA GLU A 354 10.98 4.34 12.10
C GLU A 354 10.32 4.55 13.47
N THR A 355 10.44 5.74 14.08
CA THR A 355 9.75 6.03 15.34
C THR A 355 8.24 6.15 15.17
N LYS A 356 7.74 6.29 13.94
CA LYS A 356 6.31 6.34 13.63
C LYS A 356 5.70 4.97 13.37
N GLY A 357 6.50 3.95 13.06
CA GLY A 357 6.07 2.58 12.82
C GLY A 357 5.94 1.71 14.08
N ASP A 358 5.99 2.29 15.28
CA ASP A 358 5.82 1.58 16.55
C ASP A 358 4.42 0.94 16.65
N PRO A 359 4.28 -0.36 17.03
CA PRO A 359 2.98 -1.03 17.18
C PRO A 359 1.98 -0.31 18.08
N VAL A 360 2.45 0.45 19.07
CA VAL A 360 1.55 1.16 19.99
C VAL A 360 0.97 2.43 19.36
N ASN A 361 1.55 2.90 18.24
CA ASN A 361 1.01 4.01 17.47
C ASN A 361 -0.16 3.50 16.60
N ALA A 362 -1.37 3.99 16.87
CA ALA A 362 -2.58 3.65 16.13
C ALA A 362 -2.45 3.92 14.61
N ASP A 363 -1.65 4.91 14.23
CA ASP A 363 -1.43 5.31 12.82
C ASP A 363 -0.18 4.66 12.20
N ALA A 364 0.49 3.72 12.88
CA ALA A 364 1.75 3.14 12.42
C ALA A 364 1.68 2.58 10.99
N TYR A 365 0.55 1.95 10.65
CA TYR A 365 0.31 1.41 9.32
C TYR A 365 0.32 2.51 8.25
N GLU A 366 -0.36 3.63 8.51
CA GLU A 366 -0.44 4.77 7.62
C GLU A 366 0.91 5.48 7.46
N TRP A 367 1.70 5.54 8.53
CA TRP A 367 3.08 6.05 8.45
C TRP A 367 3.99 5.16 7.59
N VAL A 368 3.88 3.84 7.72
CA VAL A 368 4.62 2.89 6.86
C VAL A 368 4.21 3.05 5.39
N ARG A 369 2.90 3.23 5.10
CA ARG A 369 2.41 3.54 3.75
C ARG A 369 3.03 4.82 3.19
N ARG A 370 3.12 5.90 3.99
CA ARG A 370 3.76 7.17 3.58
C ARG A 370 5.23 7.01 3.22
N VAL A 371 6.00 6.31 4.05
CA VAL A 371 7.43 6.07 3.77
C VAL A 371 7.62 5.27 2.50
N ARG A 372 6.84 4.20 2.33
CA ARG A 372 6.87 3.37 1.12
C ARG A 372 6.49 4.17 -0.12
N ASN A 373 5.45 5.01 -0.05
CA ASN A 373 5.10 5.92 -1.14
C ASN A 373 6.27 6.83 -1.50
N VAL A 374 6.86 7.55 -0.54
CA VAL A 374 8.01 8.45 -0.80
C VAL A 374 9.19 7.71 -1.43
N ILE A 375 9.48 6.49 -0.96
CA ILE A 375 10.59 5.70 -1.50
C ILE A 375 10.28 5.22 -2.93
N TYR A 376 9.12 4.60 -3.14
CA TYR A 376 8.77 3.97 -4.42
C TYR A 376 8.34 4.96 -5.49
N SER A 377 7.61 6.02 -5.16
CA SER A 377 7.14 7.02 -6.13
C SER A 377 8.24 8.00 -6.53
N ASP A 378 9.06 8.45 -5.58
CA ASP A 378 9.92 9.62 -5.80
C ASP A 378 11.41 9.24 -5.78
N TRP A 379 11.88 8.57 -4.72
CA TRP A 379 13.32 8.26 -4.59
C TRP A 379 13.82 7.27 -5.63
N VAL A 380 13.16 6.12 -5.79
CA VAL A 380 13.66 5.03 -6.63
C VAL A 380 13.77 5.44 -8.10
N PRO A 381 12.72 6.01 -8.75
CA PRO A 381 12.84 6.46 -10.14
C PRO A 381 13.91 7.55 -10.33
N GLN A 382 14.02 8.49 -9.38
CA GLN A 382 15.05 9.54 -9.43
C GLN A 382 16.46 8.97 -9.34
N LEU A 383 16.72 8.06 -8.39
CA LEU A 383 18.02 7.41 -8.23
C LEU A 383 18.38 6.53 -9.43
N TRP A 384 17.38 5.85 -10.01
CA TRP A 384 17.59 5.00 -11.17
C TRP A 384 17.98 5.80 -12.42
N ARG A 385 17.30 6.93 -12.68
CA ARG A 385 17.64 7.85 -13.77
C ARG A 385 19.06 8.42 -13.67
N HIS A 386 19.58 8.56 -12.44
CA HIS A 386 20.95 9.01 -12.18
C HIS A 386 21.96 7.86 -12.01
N HIS A 387 21.60 6.62 -12.35
CA HIS A 387 22.45 5.43 -12.25
C HIS A 387 22.99 5.14 -10.84
N ASP A 388 22.35 5.65 -9.78
CA ASP A 388 22.70 5.33 -8.39
C ASP A 388 22.01 4.03 -7.92
N TYR A 389 22.31 2.94 -8.63
CA TYR A 389 21.66 1.65 -8.44
C TYR A 389 21.80 1.10 -7.02
N ALA A 390 22.98 1.27 -6.40
CA ALA A 390 23.23 0.79 -5.04
C ALA A 390 22.28 1.44 -4.01
N THR A 391 22.09 2.75 -4.10
CA THR A 391 21.17 3.48 -3.21
C THR A 391 19.72 3.09 -3.49
N ALA A 392 19.33 2.97 -4.77
CA ALA A 392 17.98 2.55 -5.16
C ALA A 392 17.65 1.15 -4.63
N ILE A 393 18.53 0.17 -4.84
CA ILE A 393 18.35 -1.21 -4.38
C ILE A 393 18.24 -1.27 -2.85
N LEU A 394 19.12 -0.57 -2.12
CA LEU A 394 19.10 -0.56 -0.66
C LEU A 394 17.86 0.12 -0.08
N LEU A 395 17.41 1.24 -0.67
CA LEU A 395 16.19 1.94 -0.24
C LEU A 395 14.94 1.10 -0.51
N SER A 396 14.85 0.49 -1.69
CA SER A 396 13.75 -0.42 -2.01
C SER A 396 13.76 -1.61 -1.06
N GLY A 397 14.92 -2.23 -0.82
CA GLY A 397 15.01 -3.39 0.07
C GLY A 397 14.68 -3.03 1.52
N TYR A 398 15.01 -1.81 1.95
CA TYR A 398 14.59 -1.26 3.22
C TYR A 398 13.06 -1.14 3.29
N ALA A 399 12.43 -0.53 2.29
CA ALA A 399 10.98 -0.34 2.21
C ALA A 399 10.18 -1.65 2.06
N ASP A 400 10.72 -2.61 1.30
CA ASP A 400 10.16 -3.95 1.10
C ASP A 400 10.03 -4.68 2.46
N ASN A 401 11.01 -4.47 3.35
CA ASN A 401 11.11 -5.07 4.67
C ASN A 401 10.66 -4.13 5.82
N LEU A 402 10.01 -3.00 5.52
CA LEU A 402 9.31 -2.19 6.52
C LEU A 402 7.99 -2.86 6.90
N GLU A 403 7.88 -3.41 8.10
CA GLU A 403 6.61 -3.88 8.64
C GLU A 403 6.14 -2.95 9.77
N PRO A 404 4.83 -2.69 9.90
CA PRO A 404 4.28 -2.36 11.21
C PRO A 404 4.58 -3.57 12.09
N GLN A 405 5.37 -3.39 13.15
CA GLN A 405 5.94 -4.49 13.95
C GLN A 405 4.87 -5.45 14.53
N ALA A 406 3.58 -5.13 14.46
CA ALA A 406 2.44 -6.01 14.74
C ALA A 406 2.22 -7.17 13.74
N ARG A 407 2.91 -7.21 12.58
CA ARG A 407 2.81 -8.29 11.57
C ARG A 407 4.04 -9.18 11.44
N GLY A 408 5.03 -9.03 12.32
CA GLY A 408 6.20 -9.94 12.39
C GLY A 408 5.88 -11.41 12.65
N LEU A 409 4.59 -11.77 12.80
CA LEU A 409 4.08 -13.09 13.12
C LEU A 409 3.19 -13.74 12.05
N TYR A 410 2.89 -13.14 10.89
CA TYR A 410 2.04 -13.83 9.90
C TYR A 410 2.45 -13.55 8.45
N ASN A 411 3.62 -14.05 8.06
CA ASN A 411 3.67 -14.60 6.71
C ASN A 411 2.94 -15.94 6.83
N TYR A 412 1.76 -16.10 6.24
CA TYR A 412 1.22 -17.44 6.03
C TYR A 412 2.25 -18.20 5.22
N VAL A 413 3.00 -19.08 5.90
CA VAL A 413 4.05 -19.82 5.23
C VAL A 413 3.39 -21.03 4.63
N ALA A 414 3.56 -21.20 3.34
CA ALA A 414 3.18 -22.43 2.70
C ALA A 414 4.38 -23.37 2.64
N VAL A 415 4.19 -24.62 3.03
CA VAL A 415 5.16 -25.68 2.73
C VAL A 415 4.83 -26.21 1.35
N TYR A 416 5.85 -26.36 0.50
CA TYR A 416 5.67 -27.02 -0.78
C TYR A 416 5.72 -28.54 -0.57
N ARG A 417 4.55 -29.19 -0.57
CA ARG A 417 4.41 -30.65 -0.49
C ARG A 417 3.54 -31.11 -1.66
N ASP A 418 3.99 -32.13 -2.40
CA ASP A 418 3.24 -32.71 -3.54
C ASP A 418 2.70 -31.69 -4.57
N CYS A 419 3.50 -30.67 -4.88
CA CYS A 419 3.12 -29.58 -5.78
C CYS A 419 1.95 -28.69 -5.30
N LYS A 420 1.68 -28.66 -4.00
CA LYS A 420 0.68 -27.80 -3.35
C LYS A 420 1.31 -26.94 -2.26
N LEU A 421 0.79 -25.72 -2.12
CA LEU A 421 1.11 -24.78 -1.04
C LEU A 421 0.17 -25.07 0.13
N GLU A 422 0.66 -25.74 1.18
CA GLU A 422 -0.12 -26.02 2.39
C GLU A 422 0.13 -24.95 3.46
N PRO A 423 -0.91 -24.24 3.97
CA PRO A 423 -0.75 -23.25 5.03
C PRO A 423 -0.12 -23.88 6.29
N CYS A 424 0.92 -23.25 6.81
CA CYS A 424 1.69 -23.70 7.97
C CYS A 424 1.87 -22.55 8.98
N GLU A 425 2.58 -22.85 10.07
CA GLU A 425 2.96 -22.00 11.19
C GLU A 425 3.48 -20.61 10.78
N SER A 426 3.39 -19.67 11.72
CA SER A 426 4.01 -18.35 11.64
C SER A 426 5.54 -18.45 11.66
N ALA A 427 6.23 -17.87 10.66
CA ALA A 427 7.70 -17.72 10.70
C ALA A 427 8.16 -16.31 10.30
N SER A 428 9.27 -15.88 10.89
CA SER A 428 9.97 -14.66 10.53
C SER A 428 10.66 -14.78 9.16
N MET A 429 10.93 -13.63 8.52
CA MET A 429 11.72 -13.63 7.27
C MET A 429 13.13 -14.20 7.46
N ALA A 430 13.72 -14.10 8.65
CA ALA A 430 15.02 -14.69 8.93
C ALA A 430 14.97 -16.23 8.88
N GLU A 431 13.93 -16.83 9.47
CA GLU A 431 13.70 -18.27 9.43
C GLU A 431 13.40 -18.74 8.00
N ILE A 432 12.47 -18.06 7.29
CA ILE A 432 12.11 -18.37 5.90
C ILE A 432 13.34 -18.39 4.97
N ARG A 433 14.30 -17.48 5.16
CA ARG A 433 15.51 -17.38 4.32
C ARG A 433 16.47 -18.56 4.51
N THR A 434 16.41 -19.25 5.64
CA THR A 434 17.37 -20.31 6.01
C THR A 434 16.78 -21.73 6.00
N ASP A 435 15.45 -21.84 5.93
CA ASP A 435 14.73 -23.12 5.94
C ASP A 435 14.45 -23.63 4.50
N GLU A 436 14.68 -24.92 4.28
CA GLU A 436 14.48 -25.59 2.99
C GLU A 436 13.01 -25.92 2.72
N ARG A 437 12.12 -25.85 3.72
CA ARG A 437 10.69 -26.19 3.62
C ARG A 437 9.81 -25.00 3.27
N TYR A 438 10.16 -23.82 3.78
CA TYR A 438 9.30 -22.63 3.71
C TYR A 438 9.33 -21.95 2.36
N TYR A 439 8.17 -21.76 1.73
CA TYR A 439 8.06 -20.87 0.58
C TYR A 439 8.44 -19.44 0.99
N ASN A 440 9.23 -18.75 0.16
CA ASN A 440 9.60 -17.35 0.38
C ASN A 440 8.70 -16.43 -0.46
N PRO A 441 7.67 -15.80 0.14
CA PRO A 441 6.70 -15.00 -0.60
C PRO A 441 7.17 -13.56 -0.88
N ARG A 442 8.35 -13.15 -0.40
CA ARG A 442 8.75 -11.73 -0.43
C ARG A 442 10.03 -11.47 -1.21
N ASP A 443 11.14 -12.13 -0.87
CA ASP A 443 12.46 -11.73 -1.37
C ASP A 443 12.65 -11.87 -2.87
N TYR A 444 11.87 -12.73 -3.52
CA TYR A 444 11.98 -12.99 -4.96
C TYR A 444 10.88 -12.30 -5.78
N GLY A 445 9.92 -11.64 -5.11
CA GLY A 445 8.83 -10.88 -5.74
C GLY A 445 8.89 -9.37 -5.47
N CYS A 446 9.75 -8.92 -4.56
CA CYS A 446 9.85 -7.52 -4.15
C CYS A 446 10.57 -6.61 -5.16
N LEU A 447 10.41 -5.29 -4.99
CA LEU A 447 10.99 -4.32 -5.91
C LEU A 447 12.52 -4.38 -5.92
N SER A 448 13.16 -4.50 -4.75
CA SER A 448 14.62 -4.57 -4.69
C SER A 448 15.20 -5.72 -5.51
N PHE A 449 14.55 -6.89 -5.51
CA PHE A 449 14.96 -8.01 -6.32
C PHE A 449 14.72 -7.77 -7.82
N GLN A 450 13.57 -7.20 -8.18
CA GLN A 450 13.28 -6.83 -9.57
C GLN A 450 14.28 -5.79 -10.11
N LEU A 451 14.66 -4.79 -9.29
CA LEU A 451 15.70 -3.81 -9.64
C LEU A 451 17.04 -4.50 -9.89
N MET A 452 17.49 -5.38 -9.00
CA MET A 452 18.73 -6.12 -9.21
C MET A 452 18.68 -6.98 -10.48
N GLY A 453 17.55 -7.65 -10.73
CA GLY A 453 17.34 -8.49 -11.92
C GLY A 453 17.18 -7.73 -13.23
N SER A 454 17.06 -6.40 -13.17
CA SER A 454 16.96 -5.49 -14.31
C SER A 454 18.30 -4.89 -14.74
N LEU A 455 19.36 -5.13 -13.97
CA LEU A 455 20.72 -4.72 -14.30
C LEU A 455 21.41 -5.76 -15.18
N THR A 456 22.47 -5.32 -15.87
CA THR A 456 23.49 -6.25 -16.35
C THR A 456 24.26 -6.85 -15.17
N CYS A 457 24.86 -8.04 -15.35
CA CYS A 457 25.69 -8.68 -14.34
C CYS A 457 26.86 -7.76 -13.90
N ARG A 458 27.44 -6.99 -14.83
CA ARG A 458 28.51 -6.02 -14.53
C ARG A 458 28.00 -4.87 -13.65
N GLN A 459 26.83 -4.32 -13.98
CA GLN A 459 26.21 -3.27 -13.17
C GLN A 459 25.84 -3.78 -11.78
N LEU A 460 25.30 -5.00 -11.66
CA LEU A 460 24.97 -5.58 -10.35
C LEU A 460 26.22 -5.83 -9.49
N ILE A 461 27.33 -6.30 -10.09
CA ILE A 461 28.61 -6.43 -9.39
C ILE A 461 29.07 -5.07 -8.82
N ALA A 462 29.05 -4.02 -9.65
CA ALA A 462 29.44 -2.68 -9.24
C ALA A 462 28.51 -2.11 -8.16
N ALA A 463 27.20 -2.28 -8.34
CA ALA A 463 26.19 -1.87 -7.36
C ALA A 463 26.40 -2.58 -6.03
N TYR A 464 26.57 -3.91 -6.04
CA TYR A 464 26.83 -4.71 -4.84
C TYR A 464 28.11 -4.27 -4.12
N GLY A 465 29.20 -4.02 -4.85
CA GLY A 465 30.43 -3.47 -4.27
C GLY A 465 30.19 -2.14 -3.55
N LYS A 466 29.44 -1.22 -4.18
CA LYS A 466 29.06 0.06 -3.58
C LYS A 466 28.11 -0.12 -2.37
N MET A 467 27.17 -1.06 -2.44
CA MET A 467 26.25 -1.41 -1.35
C MET A 467 26.98 -1.87 -0.10
N GLN A 468 28.21 -2.40 -0.20
CA GLN A 468 29.03 -2.80 0.95
C GLN A 468 29.81 -1.65 1.60
N SER A 469 29.77 -0.43 1.04
CA SER A 469 30.47 0.72 1.63
C SER A 469 29.96 1.06 3.04
N ARG A 470 30.86 1.54 3.90
CA ARG A 470 30.61 1.82 5.32
C ARG A 470 30.07 3.24 5.56
N THR A 471 29.13 3.69 4.74
CA THR A 471 28.42 4.96 4.99
C THR A 471 27.34 4.75 6.06
N SER A 472 27.04 5.79 6.85
CA SER A 472 25.99 5.72 7.87
C SER A 472 24.62 5.40 7.27
N LEU A 473 24.33 5.90 6.06
CA LEU A 473 23.10 5.60 5.34
C LEU A 473 23.03 4.12 4.98
N TYR A 474 24.06 3.55 4.35
CA TYR A 474 23.99 2.15 3.93
C TYR A 474 24.05 1.18 5.10
N ALA A 475 24.80 1.50 6.16
CA ALA A 475 24.74 0.75 7.41
C ALA A 475 23.32 0.72 7.99
N PHE A 476 22.58 1.83 7.88
CA PHE A 476 21.19 1.90 8.31
C PHE A 476 20.26 1.05 7.43
N LEU A 477 20.34 1.19 6.10
CA LEU A 477 19.48 0.47 5.16
C LEU A 477 19.68 -1.05 5.19
N ARG A 478 20.94 -1.51 5.29
CA ARG A 478 21.29 -2.94 5.36
C ARG A 478 20.75 -3.67 6.59
N ARG A 479 20.24 -2.98 7.61
CA ARG A 479 19.54 -3.64 8.72
C ARG A 479 18.25 -4.34 8.29
N LYS A 480 17.63 -3.87 7.19
CA LYS A 480 16.37 -4.40 6.65
C LYS A 480 16.52 -4.92 5.22
N ALA A 481 17.34 -4.27 4.39
CA ALA A 481 17.58 -4.71 3.03
C ALA A 481 18.40 -6.01 3.00
N ARG A 482 17.96 -6.99 2.22
CA ARG A 482 18.66 -8.26 2.03
C ARG A 482 19.89 -8.05 1.14
N THR A 483 21.08 -8.31 1.69
CA THR A 483 22.37 -8.15 0.97
C THR A 483 23.34 -9.29 1.23
N ASP A 484 22.85 -10.47 1.60
CA ASP A 484 23.72 -11.63 1.81
C ASP A 484 24.37 -12.09 0.49
N ARG A 485 25.59 -12.62 0.62
CA ARG A 485 26.45 -12.90 -0.53
C ARG A 485 25.83 -13.92 -1.49
N ASP A 486 25.28 -15.01 -0.96
CA ASP A 486 24.76 -16.10 -1.79
C ASP A 486 23.53 -15.64 -2.57
N TYR A 487 22.64 -14.84 -1.97
CA TYR A 487 21.51 -14.20 -2.65
C TYR A 487 21.92 -13.35 -3.84
N VAL A 488 22.93 -12.48 -3.67
CA VAL A 488 23.38 -11.60 -4.76
C VAL A 488 24.24 -12.34 -5.78
N TYR A 489 25.09 -13.28 -5.36
CA TYR A 489 25.97 -14.03 -6.26
C TYR A 489 25.21 -14.98 -7.17
N GLU A 490 24.15 -15.61 -6.66
CA GLU A 490 23.26 -16.43 -7.47
C GLU A 490 22.60 -15.60 -8.57
N LEU A 491 22.12 -14.39 -8.22
CA LEU A 491 21.50 -13.50 -9.20
C LEU A 491 22.53 -12.96 -10.21
N ILE A 492 23.74 -12.58 -9.78
CA ILE A 492 24.84 -12.21 -10.69
C ILE A 492 25.12 -13.34 -11.69
N GLY A 493 25.18 -14.58 -11.20
CA GLY A 493 25.39 -15.76 -12.05
C GLY A 493 24.26 -15.97 -13.05
N THR A 494 23.01 -15.81 -12.61
CA THR A 494 21.81 -15.89 -13.46
C THR A 494 21.81 -14.80 -14.54
N LEU A 495 22.17 -13.56 -14.21
CA LEU A 495 22.31 -12.47 -15.18
C LEU A 495 23.47 -12.72 -16.15
N ALA A 496 24.57 -13.30 -15.69
CA ALA A 496 25.67 -13.69 -16.57
C ALA A 496 25.28 -14.81 -17.53
N LEU A 497 24.41 -15.75 -17.13
CA LEU A 497 23.80 -16.73 -18.04
C LEU A 497 22.93 -16.04 -19.10
N ARG A 498 22.08 -15.08 -18.69
CA ARG A 498 21.26 -14.27 -19.60
C ARG A 498 22.09 -13.51 -20.63
N GLU A 499 23.26 -13.02 -20.23
CA GLU A 499 24.20 -12.32 -21.10
C GLU A 499 25.12 -13.24 -21.92
N GLU A 500 24.93 -14.56 -21.84
CA GLU A 500 25.80 -15.57 -22.47
C GLU A 500 27.27 -15.47 -22.03
N ASN A 501 27.52 -14.85 -20.87
CA ASN A 501 28.84 -14.74 -20.25
C ASN A 501 29.08 -15.92 -19.31
N TYR A 502 29.22 -17.11 -19.90
CA TYR A 502 29.31 -18.36 -19.14
C TYR A 502 30.53 -18.42 -18.23
N ALA A 503 31.65 -17.78 -18.59
CA ALA A 503 32.82 -17.71 -17.72
C ALA A 503 32.51 -17.00 -16.39
N ARG A 504 31.80 -15.87 -16.45
CA ARG A 504 31.37 -15.14 -15.26
C ARG A 504 30.26 -15.88 -14.51
N ALA A 505 29.34 -16.51 -15.23
CA ALA A 505 28.32 -17.35 -14.61
C ALA A 505 28.96 -18.45 -13.77
N ILE A 506 29.95 -19.17 -14.32
CA ILE A 506 30.73 -20.19 -13.60
C ILE A 506 31.39 -19.57 -12.36
N GLU A 507 32.08 -18.44 -12.51
CA GLU A 507 32.81 -17.77 -11.42
C GLU A 507 31.94 -17.43 -10.21
N TYR A 508 30.72 -16.93 -10.44
CA TYR A 508 29.82 -16.53 -9.36
C TYR A 508 28.97 -17.68 -8.83
N LEU A 509 28.42 -18.52 -9.72
CA LEU A 509 27.60 -19.65 -9.30
C LEU A 509 28.41 -20.70 -8.52
N SER A 510 29.71 -20.86 -8.79
CA SER A 510 30.57 -21.75 -8.00
C SER A 510 30.87 -21.26 -6.59
N LYS A 511 30.54 -19.99 -6.27
CA LYS A 511 30.74 -19.39 -4.94
C LYS A 511 29.46 -19.42 -4.09
N VAL A 512 28.33 -19.85 -4.66
CA VAL A 512 27.03 -19.95 -3.98
C VAL A 512 26.96 -21.26 -3.21
N ASN A 513 26.55 -21.20 -1.94
CA ASN A 513 26.41 -22.40 -1.12
C ASN A 513 25.21 -23.26 -1.58
N ASN A 514 25.40 -24.57 -1.68
CA ASN A 514 24.35 -25.53 -2.03
C ASN A 514 23.16 -25.49 -1.07
N ARG A 515 23.40 -25.26 0.23
CA ARG A 515 22.31 -25.10 1.21
C ARG A 515 21.42 -23.91 0.89
N TYR A 516 21.99 -22.78 0.50
CA TYR A 516 21.21 -21.60 0.11
C TYR A 516 20.28 -21.91 -1.08
N LEU A 517 20.77 -22.65 -2.08
CA LEU A 517 19.95 -22.98 -3.25
C LEU A 517 18.73 -23.82 -2.88
N ARG A 518 18.84 -24.71 -1.89
CA ARG A 518 17.72 -25.48 -1.36
C ARG A 518 16.67 -24.62 -0.65
N THR A 519 17.01 -23.40 -0.23
CA THR A 519 16.04 -22.44 0.34
C THR A 519 15.32 -21.60 -0.73
N THR A 520 15.74 -21.65 -2.00
CA THR A 520 15.08 -20.91 -3.09
C THR A 520 13.77 -21.56 -3.53
N ASN A 521 12.80 -20.75 -3.97
CA ASN A 521 11.51 -21.28 -4.44
C ASN A 521 11.68 -22.13 -5.72
N ILE A 522 12.57 -21.74 -6.64
CA ILE A 522 12.85 -22.49 -7.88
C ILE A 522 13.36 -23.91 -7.63
N TYR A 523 14.11 -24.11 -6.54
CA TYR A 523 14.55 -25.45 -6.13
C TYR A 523 13.38 -26.27 -5.57
N LYS A 524 12.63 -25.69 -4.64
CA LYS A 524 11.50 -26.35 -3.95
C LYS A 524 10.39 -26.77 -4.92
N GLN A 525 10.16 -25.98 -5.97
CA GLN A 525 9.20 -26.28 -7.02
C GLN A 525 9.70 -27.31 -8.04
N GLY A 526 10.94 -27.81 -7.90
CA GLY A 526 11.50 -28.81 -8.79
C GLY A 526 11.85 -28.31 -10.19
N MET A 527 11.87 -26.99 -10.42
CA MET A 527 12.14 -26.41 -11.75
C MET A 527 13.55 -26.76 -12.23
N LEU A 528 14.51 -26.83 -11.31
CA LEU A 528 15.91 -27.15 -11.62
C LEU A 528 16.17 -28.64 -11.97
N LYS A 529 15.12 -29.47 -12.13
CA LYS A 529 15.22 -30.89 -12.49
C LYS A 529 15.23 -31.14 -14.00
N ASN A 530 14.80 -30.17 -14.81
CA ASN A 530 14.71 -30.32 -16.26
C ASN A 530 16.09 -30.34 -16.93
N ASP A 531 16.18 -31.03 -18.07
CA ASP A 531 17.35 -31.00 -18.96
C ASP A 531 17.12 -29.98 -20.07
N PRO A 532 17.83 -28.82 -20.06
CA PRO A 532 17.60 -27.75 -21.01
C PRO A 532 18.09 -28.06 -22.43
N PHE A 533 18.72 -29.22 -22.68
CA PHE A 533 19.19 -29.62 -24.01
C PHE A 533 18.22 -30.53 -24.76
N GLN A 534 17.04 -30.79 -24.20
CA GLN A 534 15.99 -31.55 -24.87
C GLN A 534 15.26 -30.71 -25.93
N ALA A 535 14.81 -31.36 -27.01
CA ALA A 535 14.10 -30.69 -28.10
C ALA A 535 12.76 -30.09 -27.65
N PHE A 536 12.44 -28.91 -28.17
CA PHE A 536 11.15 -28.24 -27.98
C PHE A 536 9.96 -29.15 -28.34
N GLY A 537 9.06 -29.39 -27.39
CA GLY A 537 7.82 -30.15 -27.62
C GLY A 537 7.95 -31.68 -27.65
N ALA A 538 9.11 -32.25 -27.31
CA ALA A 538 9.23 -33.69 -27.11
C ALA A 538 8.88 -34.06 -25.66
N SER A 539 7.61 -34.32 -25.37
CA SER A 539 7.15 -34.84 -24.07
C SER A 539 7.53 -36.32 -23.84
N TRP A 540 8.67 -36.76 -24.35
CA TRP A 540 9.18 -38.11 -24.16
C TRP A 540 10.42 -38.04 -23.27
N THR A 541 10.24 -38.60 -22.08
CA THR A 541 11.23 -38.96 -21.07
C THR A 541 12.66 -39.18 -21.57
N SER A 542 13.59 -38.55 -20.86
CA SER A 542 15.01 -38.85 -20.68
C SER A 542 15.63 -39.98 -21.52
N VAL A 543 16.40 -39.61 -22.56
CA VAL A 543 17.36 -40.53 -23.20
C VAL A 543 18.76 -39.90 -23.37
N LEU A 544 18.96 -38.65 -22.95
CA LEU A 544 20.28 -38.17 -22.53
C LEU A 544 20.57 -38.46 -21.04
N SER A 545 19.64 -39.09 -20.32
CA SER A 545 19.91 -39.66 -18.99
C SER A 545 20.68 -40.97 -19.13
N SER A 546 21.97 -40.85 -19.39
CA SER A 546 22.94 -41.81 -18.86
C SER A 546 23.94 -41.13 -17.92
N SER A 547 23.53 -40.03 -17.29
CA SER A 547 24.23 -39.45 -16.13
C SER A 547 23.37 -38.61 -15.18
N CYS A 548 22.04 -38.68 -15.24
CA CYS A 548 21.18 -37.86 -14.36
C CYS A 548 20.29 -38.67 -13.41
N ASP A 549 20.05 -39.96 -13.70
CA ASP A 549 19.43 -40.90 -12.77
C ASP A 549 20.52 -41.70 -12.07
N GLY A 550 21.02 -41.09 -11.01
CA GLY A 550 21.89 -41.72 -10.04
C GLY A 550 21.86 -40.87 -8.80
N ASP A 551 21.88 -41.55 -7.67
CA ASP A 551 22.02 -41.06 -6.30
C ASP A 551 23.34 -40.29 -6.06
N ASN A 552 23.81 -39.52 -7.04
CA ASN A 552 25.06 -38.81 -7.01
C ASN A 552 24.83 -37.46 -6.35
N GLN A 553 25.31 -37.37 -5.11
CA GLN A 553 26.42 -36.50 -4.65
C GLN A 553 27.11 -35.53 -5.64
N SER A 554 26.46 -35.05 -6.70
CA SER A 554 26.94 -33.93 -7.48
C SER A 554 26.62 -32.68 -6.65
N GLU A 555 27.63 -32.15 -5.98
CA GLU A 555 27.58 -30.83 -5.34
C GLU A 555 27.34 -29.68 -6.35
N GLU A 556 27.25 -29.97 -7.65
CA GLU A 556 27.08 -28.98 -8.70
C GLU A 556 25.62 -28.68 -9.03
N THR A 557 25.30 -27.39 -9.12
CA THR A 557 23.94 -26.85 -9.26
C THR A 557 23.51 -26.84 -10.73
N ALA A 558 22.20 -26.93 -11.01
CA ALA A 558 21.70 -26.99 -12.39
C ALA A 558 22.15 -25.78 -13.24
N LYS A 559 22.14 -24.57 -12.67
CA LYS A 559 22.64 -23.35 -13.33
C LYS A 559 24.16 -23.39 -13.58
N LEU A 560 24.94 -23.89 -12.62
CA LEU A 560 26.41 -23.99 -12.77
C LEU A 560 26.79 -25.04 -13.84
N ARG A 561 26.13 -26.20 -13.81
CA ARG A 561 26.28 -27.25 -14.83
C ARG A 561 25.91 -26.72 -16.22
N PHE A 562 24.78 -26.03 -16.33
CA PHE A 562 24.35 -25.40 -17.58
C PHE A 562 25.41 -24.41 -18.10
N ALA A 563 25.96 -23.55 -17.23
CA ALA A 563 27.01 -22.61 -17.60
C ALA A 563 28.26 -23.31 -18.17
N ARG A 564 28.71 -24.39 -17.53
CA ARG A 564 29.88 -25.17 -17.99
C ARG A 564 29.62 -25.84 -19.35
N TRP A 565 28.44 -26.42 -19.53
CA TRP A 565 28.07 -27.02 -20.81
C TRP A 565 27.98 -25.99 -21.92
N MET A 566 27.32 -24.85 -21.69
CA MET A 566 27.25 -23.79 -22.70
C MET A 566 28.63 -23.23 -23.05
N GLN A 567 29.53 -23.08 -22.08
CA GLN A 567 30.92 -22.68 -22.34
C GLN A 567 31.69 -23.74 -23.16
N ALA A 568 31.52 -25.02 -22.82
CA ALA A 568 32.14 -26.11 -23.56
C ALA A 568 31.66 -26.16 -25.01
N LEU A 569 30.35 -26.00 -25.24
CA LEU A 569 29.74 -25.93 -26.56
C LEU A 569 30.28 -24.73 -27.35
N GLN A 570 30.40 -23.53 -26.76
CA GLN A 570 31.03 -22.38 -27.43
C GLN A 570 32.46 -22.67 -27.89
N ARG A 571 33.24 -23.39 -27.07
CA ARG A 571 34.61 -23.80 -27.45
C ARG A 571 34.59 -24.81 -28.58
N GLN A 572 33.71 -25.82 -28.52
CA GLN A 572 33.61 -26.86 -29.54
C GLN A 572 33.07 -26.31 -30.87
N MET A 573 32.16 -25.34 -30.86
CA MET A 573 31.71 -24.63 -32.05
C MET A 573 32.86 -23.94 -32.79
N ARG A 574 33.84 -23.39 -32.06
CA ARG A 574 34.97 -22.66 -32.62
C ARG A 574 36.16 -23.55 -32.98
N HIS A 575 36.43 -24.57 -32.15
CA HIS A 575 37.67 -25.35 -32.19
C HIS A 575 37.43 -26.86 -32.37
N GLY A 576 36.20 -27.28 -32.67
CA GLY A 576 35.87 -28.68 -32.96
C GLY A 576 36.67 -29.21 -34.14
N ARG A 577 37.09 -30.48 -34.04
CA ARG A 577 38.03 -31.11 -34.98
C ARG A 577 37.44 -31.26 -36.37
N SER A 578 36.17 -31.64 -36.46
CA SER A 578 35.44 -31.82 -37.73
C SER A 578 34.33 -30.78 -37.92
N ALA A 579 33.82 -30.66 -39.16
CA ALA A 579 32.64 -29.86 -39.45
C ALA A 579 31.40 -30.41 -38.70
N ASP A 580 31.31 -31.73 -38.56
CA ASP A 580 30.26 -32.42 -37.80
C ASP A 580 30.32 -32.06 -36.31
N ASP A 581 31.51 -32.08 -35.69
CA ASP A 581 31.67 -31.71 -34.28
C ASP A 581 31.24 -30.27 -34.03
N ARG A 582 31.61 -29.34 -34.93
CA ARG A 582 31.25 -27.93 -34.83
C ARG A 582 29.76 -27.72 -35.08
N GLY A 583 29.17 -28.43 -36.05
CA GLY A 583 27.75 -28.38 -36.39
C GLY A 583 26.87 -28.91 -35.25
N LEU A 584 27.20 -30.07 -34.70
CA LEU A 584 26.49 -30.66 -33.56
C LEU A 584 26.60 -29.77 -32.30
N ALA A 585 27.78 -29.22 -32.02
CA ALA A 585 27.95 -28.28 -30.91
C ALA A 585 27.12 -27.01 -31.09
N ARG A 586 27.05 -26.48 -32.33
CA ARG A 586 26.24 -25.31 -32.66
C ARG A 586 24.75 -25.59 -32.48
N LEU A 587 24.29 -26.77 -32.87
CA LEU A 587 22.91 -27.19 -32.68
C LEU A 587 22.56 -27.31 -31.19
N ALA A 588 23.35 -28.05 -30.41
CA ALA A 588 23.13 -28.20 -28.97
C ALA A 588 23.17 -26.85 -28.25
N TYR A 589 24.07 -25.95 -28.64
CA TYR A 589 24.10 -24.59 -28.12
C TYR A 589 22.82 -23.82 -28.44
N ALA A 590 22.32 -23.91 -29.67
CA ALA A 590 21.10 -23.23 -30.08
C ALA A 590 19.88 -23.73 -29.29
N VAL A 591 19.75 -25.04 -29.08
CA VAL A 591 18.68 -25.65 -28.27
C VAL A 591 18.78 -25.18 -26.82
N GLY A 592 19.93 -25.39 -26.17
CA GLY A 592 20.13 -25.02 -24.77
C GLY A 592 19.91 -23.53 -24.51
N ARG A 593 20.39 -22.68 -25.43
CA ARG A 593 20.16 -21.23 -25.37
C ARG A 593 18.68 -20.91 -25.45
N TYR A 594 17.97 -21.40 -26.47
CA TYR A 594 16.55 -21.11 -26.66
C TYR A 594 15.72 -21.55 -25.45
N ASN A 595 15.90 -22.79 -25.00
CA ASN A 595 15.18 -23.31 -23.84
C ASN A 595 15.46 -22.50 -22.57
N SER A 596 16.69 -22.03 -22.36
CA SER A 596 17.04 -21.23 -21.18
C SER A 596 16.35 -19.87 -21.07
N PHE A 597 15.78 -19.35 -22.16
CA PHE A 597 14.91 -18.16 -22.17
C PHE A 597 13.43 -18.51 -22.21
N GLU A 598 13.10 -19.71 -22.69
CA GLU A 598 11.75 -20.17 -22.92
C GLU A 598 11.34 -21.22 -21.88
N ASP A 599 11.41 -22.51 -22.18
CA ASP A 599 10.85 -23.57 -21.33
C ASP A 599 11.56 -23.71 -19.97
N ASP A 600 12.86 -23.43 -19.94
CA ASP A 600 13.72 -23.43 -18.76
C ASP A 600 14.17 -22.00 -18.38
N TRP A 601 13.26 -21.03 -18.54
CA TRP A 601 13.50 -19.61 -18.26
C TRP A 601 14.13 -19.34 -16.89
N PHE A 602 13.88 -20.18 -15.89
CA PHE A 602 14.43 -20.05 -14.54
C PHE A 602 15.97 -20.09 -14.50
N LEU A 603 16.62 -20.56 -15.57
CA LEU A 603 18.07 -20.54 -15.74
C LEU A 603 18.63 -19.13 -15.95
N THR A 604 17.88 -18.24 -16.61
CA THR A 604 18.35 -16.90 -17.01
C THR A 604 17.52 -15.77 -16.38
N GLN A 605 16.39 -16.08 -15.75
CA GLN A 605 15.48 -15.10 -15.14
C GLN A 605 14.64 -15.72 -14.03
N TYR A 606 13.90 -14.87 -13.31
CA TYR A 606 13.07 -15.26 -12.18
C TYR A 606 11.57 -15.06 -12.41
N TRP A 607 11.19 -14.59 -13.60
CA TRP A 607 9.82 -14.42 -14.04
C TRP A 607 9.73 -14.46 -15.57
N ARG A 608 8.60 -14.92 -16.13
CA ARG A 608 8.29 -14.92 -17.58
C ARG A 608 6.77 -14.94 -17.81
N GLY A 609 6.28 -14.18 -18.80
CA GLY A 609 4.88 -14.22 -19.27
C GLY A 609 3.97 -13.11 -18.76
N GLY A 610 2.86 -12.85 -19.47
CA GLY A 610 1.97 -11.70 -19.26
C GLY A 610 1.16 -11.68 -17.95
N ALA A 611 1.11 -12.80 -17.21
CA ALA A 611 0.52 -12.85 -15.88
C ALA A 611 1.49 -12.39 -14.77
N VAL A 612 2.78 -12.19 -15.07
CA VAL A 612 3.74 -11.63 -14.13
C VAL A 612 3.59 -10.12 -14.11
N LEU A 613 3.00 -9.59 -13.05
CA LEU A 613 2.94 -8.16 -12.80
C LEU A 613 4.30 -7.66 -12.31
N LEU A 614 5.08 -7.03 -13.20
CA LEU A 614 6.20 -6.19 -12.78
C LEU A 614 5.70 -5.14 -11.78
N PHE A 615 6.60 -4.65 -10.92
CA PHE A 615 6.30 -3.52 -10.05
C PHE A 615 5.67 -2.38 -10.85
N SER A 616 4.40 -2.13 -10.59
CA SER A 616 3.59 -1.15 -11.29
C SER A 616 2.85 -0.32 -10.24
N PRO A 617 2.74 1.01 -10.41
CA PRO A 617 1.85 1.79 -9.57
C PRO A 617 0.44 1.21 -9.68
N ALA A 618 -0.07 0.64 -8.60
CA ALA A 618 -1.48 0.30 -8.49
C ALA A 618 -2.14 1.35 -7.61
N SER A 619 -3.28 1.90 -8.05
CA SER A 619 -4.21 2.52 -7.11
C SER A 619 -4.78 1.40 -6.24
N GLU A 620 -5.02 1.69 -4.97
CA GLU A 620 -5.71 0.76 -4.07
C GLU A 620 -7.17 0.50 -4.48
N PHE A 621 -7.67 1.15 -5.55
CA PHE A 621 -9.08 1.16 -5.90
C PHE A 621 -9.43 0.68 -7.31
N TYR A 622 -8.52 0.68 -8.29
CA TYR A 622 -8.84 0.30 -9.66
C TYR A 622 -7.70 -0.44 -10.37
N TYR A 623 -7.98 -1.71 -10.72
CA TYR A 623 -7.33 -2.41 -11.83
C TYR A 623 -7.88 -1.82 -13.14
N GLY A 624 -7.24 -0.79 -13.71
CA GLY A 624 -7.68 -0.31 -15.04
C GLY A 624 -7.00 0.92 -15.61
N ASP A 625 -6.74 1.97 -14.82
CA ASP A 625 -6.56 3.32 -15.40
C ASP A 625 -5.13 3.91 -15.36
N TYR A 626 -4.09 3.07 -15.54
CA TYR A 626 -2.72 3.58 -15.74
C TYR A 626 -2.08 3.15 -17.06
N GLU A 627 -2.86 2.61 -18.00
CA GLU A 627 -2.36 2.32 -19.36
C GLU A 627 -2.17 3.58 -20.24
N THR A 628 -2.39 4.79 -19.72
CA THR A 628 -2.29 6.03 -20.53
C THR A 628 -1.39 7.08 -19.90
N LYS A 629 -0.08 6.86 -19.98
CA LYS A 629 0.95 7.89 -20.26
C LYS A 629 2.27 7.18 -20.50
N ASP A 630 2.93 7.53 -21.61
CA ASP A 630 4.14 6.90 -22.16
C ASP A 630 5.40 6.90 -21.26
N ASP A 631 5.28 7.22 -19.96
CA ASP A 631 6.34 7.17 -18.96
C ASP A 631 5.90 6.28 -17.79
N LYS A 632 5.98 4.95 -17.97
CA LYS A 632 5.88 4.04 -16.82
C LYS A 632 7.04 4.38 -15.88
N PRO A 633 6.82 4.81 -14.61
CA PRO A 633 7.90 5.18 -13.69
C PRO A 633 8.88 4.04 -13.41
N TYR A 634 8.49 2.80 -13.76
CA TYR A 634 9.27 1.57 -13.68
C TYR A 634 9.45 0.87 -15.04
N GLY A 635 9.32 1.60 -16.15
CA GLY A 635 9.56 1.07 -17.51
C GLY A 635 10.99 0.54 -17.73
N PHE A 636 11.91 0.85 -16.82
CA PHE A 636 13.27 0.31 -16.80
C PHE A 636 13.39 -1.10 -16.21
N LEU A 637 12.31 -1.69 -15.67
CA LEU A 637 12.33 -3.05 -15.17
C LEU A 637 12.38 -4.05 -16.32
N TYR A 638 13.26 -5.04 -16.21
CA TYR A 638 13.42 -6.08 -17.22
C TYR A 638 12.18 -6.97 -17.30
N ASN A 639 11.64 -7.12 -18.51
CA ASN A 639 10.60 -8.09 -18.84
C ASN A 639 11.00 -8.84 -20.10
N HIS A 640 10.97 -10.17 -20.06
CA HIS A 640 11.11 -10.99 -21.28
C HIS A 640 9.72 -11.19 -21.88
N GLY A 641 9.41 -10.36 -22.87
CA GLY A 641 8.08 -10.26 -23.48
C GLY A 641 7.90 -11.14 -24.72
N GLU A 642 6.79 -10.92 -25.42
CA GLU A 642 6.47 -11.60 -26.68
C GLU A 642 7.49 -11.27 -27.79
N GLU A 643 7.94 -10.01 -27.85
CA GLU A 643 8.94 -9.58 -28.83
C GLU A 643 10.30 -10.27 -28.61
N ASP A 644 10.75 -10.38 -27.36
CA ASP A 644 11.97 -11.09 -26.99
C ASP A 644 11.86 -12.58 -27.33
N SER A 645 10.71 -13.19 -27.04
CA SER A 645 10.45 -14.60 -27.36
C SER A 645 10.46 -14.83 -28.88
N LYS A 646 9.90 -13.91 -29.67
CA LYS A 646 9.92 -13.95 -31.13
C LYS A 646 11.34 -13.79 -31.68
N ALA A 647 12.14 -12.88 -31.10
CA ALA A 647 13.53 -12.70 -31.45
C ALA A 647 14.36 -13.95 -31.14
N ALA A 648 14.18 -14.53 -29.94
CA ALA A 648 14.84 -15.77 -29.52
C ALA A 648 14.50 -16.93 -30.47
N LYS A 649 13.23 -17.08 -30.85
CA LYS A 649 12.79 -18.12 -31.80
C LYS A 649 13.36 -17.93 -33.21
N THR A 650 13.47 -16.69 -33.66
CA THR A 650 14.05 -16.37 -34.99
C THR A 650 15.53 -16.71 -35.01
N LEU A 651 16.27 -16.33 -33.96
CA LEU A 651 17.66 -16.68 -33.78
C LEU A 651 17.86 -18.20 -33.72
N TYR A 652 17.05 -18.90 -32.92
CA TYR A 652 17.07 -20.36 -32.81
C TYR A 652 16.96 -21.04 -34.19
N LYS A 653 15.94 -20.69 -34.98
CA LYS A 653 15.74 -21.25 -36.33
C LYS A 653 16.94 -21.01 -37.25
N ARG A 654 17.53 -19.81 -37.19
CA ARG A 654 18.71 -19.45 -37.97
C ARG A 654 19.91 -20.31 -37.58
N GLU A 655 20.17 -20.45 -36.28
CA GLU A 655 21.30 -21.25 -35.79
C GLU A 655 21.12 -22.75 -36.07
N VAL A 656 19.90 -23.27 -35.97
CA VAL A 656 19.58 -24.66 -36.36
C VAL A 656 19.88 -24.89 -37.84
N ALA A 657 19.39 -24.01 -38.74
CA ALA A 657 19.64 -24.15 -40.17
C ALA A 657 21.14 -24.12 -40.50
N ALA A 658 21.87 -23.18 -39.87
CA ALA A 658 23.30 -23.07 -40.05
C ALA A 658 24.08 -24.27 -39.48
N ALA A 659 23.64 -24.84 -38.36
CA ALA A 659 24.21 -26.05 -37.79
C ALA A 659 23.99 -27.25 -38.73
N MET A 660 22.77 -27.44 -39.23
CA MET A 660 22.44 -28.54 -40.15
C MET A 660 23.24 -28.48 -41.46
N ALA A 661 23.48 -27.28 -41.99
CA ALA A 661 24.27 -27.08 -43.20
C ALA A 661 25.76 -27.45 -43.03
N MET A 662 26.27 -27.53 -41.78
CA MET A 662 27.66 -27.92 -41.50
C MET A 662 27.86 -29.44 -41.47
N LEU A 663 26.77 -30.23 -41.38
CA LEU A 663 26.84 -31.67 -41.18
C LEU A 663 27.08 -32.42 -42.50
N ILE A 664 28.12 -33.23 -42.49
CA ILE A 664 28.63 -34.01 -43.62
C ILE A 664 28.14 -35.45 -43.53
N THR A 665 28.35 -36.13 -42.39
CA THR A 665 28.03 -37.55 -42.25
C THR A 665 26.57 -37.80 -41.92
N ASP A 666 26.03 -38.92 -42.39
CA ASP A 666 24.65 -39.34 -42.07
C ASP A 666 24.49 -39.66 -40.59
N GLU A 667 25.53 -40.16 -39.92
CA GLU A 667 25.54 -40.36 -38.46
C GLU A 667 25.40 -39.01 -37.73
N ALA A 668 26.12 -37.96 -38.14
CA ALA A 668 26.00 -36.63 -37.54
C ALA A 668 24.62 -36.00 -37.83
N ARG A 669 24.08 -36.17 -39.04
CA ARG A 669 22.72 -35.71 -39.38
C ARG A 669 21.66 -36.45 -38.57
N ALA A 670 21.79 -37.76 -38.38
CA ALA A 670 20.89 -38.54 -37.54
C ALA A 670 20.92 -38.07 -36.08
N ARG A 671 22.11 -37.79 -35.52
CA ARG A 671 22.27 -37.20 -34.17
C ARG A 671 21.59 -35.84 -34.06
N ALA A 672 21.73 -34.99 -35.09
CA ALA A 672 21.11 -33.68 -35.11
C ALA A 672 19.58 -33.76 -35.17
N GLU A 673 19.03 -34.63 -36.02
CA GLU A 673 17.58 -34.87 -36.05
C GLU A 673 17.05 -35.48 -34.75
N TYR A 674 17.87 -36.28 -34.06
CA TYR A 674 17.54 -36.81 -32.73
C TYR A 674 17.45 -35.69 -31.68
N LEU A 675 18.43 -34.79 -31.65
CA LEU A 675 18.41 -33.60 -30.79
C LEU A 675 17.24 -32.65 -31.09
N LEU A 676 16.70 -32.68 -32.31
CA LEU A 676 15.51 -31.92 -32.70
C LEU A 676 14.19 -32.68 -32.49
N GLY A 677 14.23 -33.92 -32.00
CA GLY A 677 13.04 -34.75 -31.80
C GLY A 677 12.41 -35.30 -33.08
N ASN A 678 13.10 -35.22 -34.23
CA ASN A 678 12.61 -35.63 -35.55
C ASN A 678 12.80 -37.14 -35.79
N LEU A 679 12.28 -37.97 -34.89
CA LEU A 679 12.49 -39.42 -34.88
C LEU A 679 12.08 -40.12 -36.19
N ARG A 680 11.00 -39.63 -36.83
CA ARG A 680 10.55 -40.10 -38.16
C ARG A 680 11.59 -39.85 -39.25
N THR A 681 12.25 -38.69 -39.24
CA THR A 681 13.26 -38.33 -40.23
C THR A 681 14.48 -39.26 -40.11
N ILE A 682 14.89 -39.58 -38.88
CA ILE A 682 15.99 -40.51 -38.60
C ILE A 682 15.72 -41.87 -39.24
N VAL A 683 14.56 -42.46 -38.95
CA VAL A 683 14.20 -43.80 -39.44
C VAL A 683 14.07 -43.83 -40.97
N ARG A 684 13.54 -42.77 -41.59
CA ARG A 684 13.30 -42.70 -43.04
C ARG A 684 14.54 -42.38 -43.88
N ARG A 685 15.40 -41.49 -43.40
CA ARG A 685 16.51 -40.93 -44.20
C ARG A 685 17.88 -41.40 -43.76
N TYR A 686 18.02 -41.83 -42.50
CA TYR A 686 19.30 -42.20 -41.90
C TYR A 686 19.23 -43.58 -41.23
N GLY A 687 18.49 -44.51 -41.85
CA GLY A 687 18.13 -45.81 -41.27
C GLY A 687 19.30 -46.75 -40.94
N ASP A 688 20.47 -46.50 -41.49
CA ASP A 688 21.68 -47.33 -41.30
C ASP A 688 22.64 -46.77 -40.23
N THR A 689 22.22 -45.71 -39.53
CA THR A 689 23.02 -45.06 -38.47
C THR A 689 22.84 -45.73 -37.10
N ALA A 690 23.81 -45.55 -36.21
CA ALA A 690 23.72 -46.06 -34.84
C ALA A 690 22.53 -45.43 -34.08
N ILE A 691 22.25 -44.15 -34.34
CA ILE A 691 21.09 -43.44 -33.78
C ILE A 691 19.76 -44.03 -34.26
N ALA A 692 19.64 -44.37 -35.55
CA ALA A 692 18.44 -45.07 -36.03
C ALA A 692 18.28 -46.43 -35.33
N GLY A 693 19.38 -47.16 -35.09
CA GLY A 693 19.40 -48.37 -34.27
C GLY A 693 18.83 -48.13 -32.86
N GLN A 694 19.27 -47.06 -32.19
CA GLN A 694 18.76 -46.68 -30.87
C GLN A 694 17.27 -46.34 -30.88
N VAL A 695 16.80 -45.56 -31.85
CA VAL A 695 15.37 -45.22 -32.00
C VAL A 695 14.54 -46.48 -32.21
N ARG A 696 15.00 -47.41 -33.05
CA ARG A 696 14.30 -48.68 -33.31
C ARG A 696 14.21 -49.59 -32.08
N ALA A 697 15.21 -49.53 -31.21
CA ALA A 697 15.25 -50.32 -29.97
C ALA A 697 14.36 -49.76 -28.85
N HIS A 698 14.02 -48.46 -28.88
CA HIS A 698 13.33 -47.78 -27.78
C HIS A 698 11.97 -47.16 -28.16
N CYS A 699 11.54 -47.25 -29.42
CA CYS A 699 10.27 -46.67 -29.87
C CYS A 699 9.37 -47.67 -30.58
N ASP A 700 8.42 -48.30 -29.88
CA ASP A 700 7.58 -49.38 -30.43
C ASP A 700 6.78 -49.02 -31.71
N ARG A 701 6.51 -47.73 -31.92
CA ARG A 701 5.72 -47.23 -33.07
C ARG A 701 6.57 -46.87 -34.29
N TRP A 702 7.89 -47.05 -34.24
CA TRP A 702 8.78 -46.60 -35.32
C TRP A 702 8.43 -47.20 -36.69
N ARG A 703 7.88 -48.42 -36.73
CA ARG A 703 7.48 -49.10 -37.97
C ARG A 703 6.34 -48.41 -38.72
N GLN A 704 5.52 -47.61 -38.03
CA GLN A 704 4.46 -46.80 -38.64
C GLN A 704 5.01 -45.57 -39.40
N TRP A 705 6.31 -45.31 -39.27
CA TRP A 705 6.99 -44.19 -39.89
C TRP A 705 7.74 -44.55 -41.16
N LEU A 706 7.88 -45.83 -41.51
CA LEU A 706 8.34 -46.23 -42.84
C LEU A 706 7.23 -45.85 -43.82
#